data_AF-A0A9E3PMD8-F1
#
_entry.id   AF-A0A9E3PMD8-F1
#
_cell.length_a   1.000
_cell.length_b   1.000
_cell.length_c   1.000
_cell.angle_alpha   90.00
_cell.angle_beta   90.00
_cell.angle_gamma   90.00
#
_symmetry.space_group_name_H-M   'P 1'
#
loop_
_entity.id
_entity.type
_entity.pdbx_description
1 polymer ?
#
loop_
_entity_poly.entity_id
_entity_poly.type
_entity_poly.pdbx_seq_one_letter_code
_entity_poly.pdbx_strand_id
1 'polypeptide(L)'
;MNDCCASSSRDKPAVSQPATLPSFAVRPDVTFPDWSAVTLPAVRDALQAMVGSDHVLNRWSGYDPTTDRVRVALLQLYAEDGQAPAIGALAERASLSETAIWPLLAELRRRDLVVLDGEQIVGAYPFTDRDTGHRVTLDGHVLNAMCAVDALGIGAMTGRDVAIASQCRHCGAPIRITTRERGRALAAVAPSTAVMWQSVRYEGGCAASSLCATTAFFCSDEHLSLWRDERSADKPGFRLSIEEGLQAGRALFGPSLAGLDTASKSTAVASRPFPANGRNGGTYDLVVIGAGSAGFSAAITAADQGAQVALIGSGTIGGTCVNVGCVPSKTLIRAAETLHNARVAARFAGITAEAELADWRGTVRQKDALVSELRRAKYVDLLPAYNGIAYRDGPARLVDDGVEVNGTRIPAGKIIIATGARPAIPAIPGIETVPYLTSTSALELEKLPSSLLVIGGGYIGAELAQMFARAGVKVTLVCRSRLLPEAEPEIGAALTGYFEDEGITVVSGIAYRTIRKTEGGVSLTVTRDGEDIAVGADQVLISTGRTPNIEGLGFAEHGIAISPKGGIVVDDRMRTTRAGIYAAGDVTGRDQFVYMAAYGAKLAAKNALNGDSLRYDNSAMPAIVFTDPQVASVGLIEAAARAAGHAVRVSTIGLDQVPRALAARDTRGLIKLVADAGSGRLLGAHILAPEGADSIQTATLAIRQGLSVDDLADTIFPYLTTVEGLKLAALAFDRDVAKLSCCAG
;
A
#
# COMPACT_ATOMS: atom_id res chain seq x y z
N MET A 1 -10.13 61.74 -23.26
CA MET A 1 -8.90 61.65 -22.47
C MET A 1 -8.27 60.30 -22.75
N ASN A 2 -7.28 60.34 -23.64
CA ASN A 2 -6.20 59.43 -23.98
C ASN A 2 -6.40 57.89 -23.92
N ASP A 3 -6.69 57.35 -25.11
CA ASP A 3 -5.92 56.33 -25.85
C ASP A 3 -4.93 55.42 -25.12
N CYS A 4 -5.03 54.12 -25.41
CA CYS A 4 -4.02 53.45 -26.27
C CYS A 4 -4.52 52.08 -26.74
N CYS A 5 -5.16 52.04 -27.91
CA CYS A 5 -5.17 50.88 -28.80
C CYS A 5 -4.03 51.05 -29.81
N ALA A 6 -3.15 50.07 -29.95
CA ALA A 6 -2.38 49.86 -31.18
C ALA A 6 -2.06 48.38 -31.37
N SER A 7 -2.50 47.86 -32.51
CA SER A 7 -2.37 46.48 -32.99
C SER A 7 -0.92 46.08 -33.28
N SER A 8 -0.58 44.81 -33.05
CA SER A 8 0.33 44.09 -33.95
C SER A 8 -0.13 42.64 -34.15
N SER A 9 0.06 42.20 -35.39
CA SER A 9 -0.46 41.00 -36.04
C SER A 9 0.31 39.74 -35.72
N ARG A 10 -0.42 38.61 -35.76
CA ARG A 10 0.01 37.26 -36.17
C ARG A 10 1.43 36.83 -35.80
N ASP A 11 1.50 36.05 -34.73
CA ASP A 11 2.35 34.86 -34.68
C ASP A 11 1.55 33.71 -34.07
N LYS A 12 1.56 32.55 -34.72
CA LYS A 12 1.12 31.29 -34.11
C LYS A 12 2.24 30.85 -33.17
N PRO A 13 2.06 30.76 -31.84
CA PRO A 13 2.97 29.98 -31.03
C PRO A 13 2.55 28.51 -31.12
N ALA A 14 3.58 27.68 -31.12
CA ALA A 14 3.54 26.23 -31.20
C ALA A 14 2.62 25.59 -30.15
N VAL A 15 2.23 24.34 -30.46
CA VAL A 15 1.57 23.37 -29.58
C VAL A 15 1.99 23.55 -28.13
N SER A 16 1.10 24.16 -27.34
CA SER A 16 1.29 24.41 -25.92
C SER A 16 1.18 23.11 -25.13
N GLN A 17 2.07 22.96 -24.13
CA GLN A 17 2.06 21.94 -23.09
C GLN A 17 0.63 21.61 -22.60
N PRO A 18 0.34 20.35 -22.20
CA PRO A 18 -0.93 20.05 -21.56
C PRO A 18 -0.99 20.80 -20.22
N ALA A 19 -1.82 21.84 -20.15
CA ALA A 19 -2.12 22.54 -18.91
C ALA A 19 -2.61 21.51 -17.87
N THR A 20 -1.98 21.48 -16.71
CA THR A 20 -2.46 20.69 -15.57
C THR A 20 -3.90 21.09 -15.28
N LEU A 21 -4.81 20.10 -15.33
CA LEU A 21 -6.23 20.34 -15.08
C LEU A 21 -6.42 20.85 -13.64
N PRO A 22 -7.15 21.95 -13.42
CA PRO A 22 -7.33 22.51 -12.09
C PRO A 22 -8.06 21.51 -11.20
N SER A 23 -7.55 21.28 -9.99
CA SER A 23 -8.17 20.42 -8.98
C SER A 23 -7.96 21.00 -7.59
N PHE A 24 -8.90 20.73 -6.69
CA PHE A 24 -8.91 21.25 -5.32
C PHE A 24 -8.87 20.10 -4.33
N ALA A 25 -7.97 20.18 -3.36
CA ALA A 25 -7.98 19.23 -2.24
C ALA A 25 -9.21 19.48 -1.37
N VAL A 26 -10.09 18.48 -1.31
CA VAL A 26 -11.23 18.44 -0.40
C VAL A 26 -10.80 17.86 0.94
N ARG A 27 -9.97 16.82 0.90
CA ARG A 27 -9.28 16.15 2.02
C ARG A 27 -7.90 15.68 1.54
N PRO A 28 -6.98 15.25 2.45
CA PRO A 28 -5.75 14.59 2.02
C PRO A 28 -6.05 13.49 0.98
N ASP A 29 -5.37 13.55 -0.15
CA ASP A 29 -5.50 12.59 -1.28
C ASP A 29 -6.88 12.49 -1.96
N VAL A 30 -7.79 13.42 -1.66
CA VAL A 30 -9.13 13.49 -2.27
C VAL A 30 -9.30 14.84 -2.95
N THR A 31 -9.34 14.83 -4.28
CA THR A 31 -9.43 16.04 -5.10
C THR A 31 -10.76 16.18 -5.82
N PHE A 32 -11.19 17.43 -6.02
CA PHE A 32 -12.35 17.80 -6.82
C PHE A 32 -11.93 18.71 -8.00
N PRO A 33 -12.37 18.43 -9.24
CA PRO A 33 -12.97 17.17 -9.67
C PRO A 33 -11.96 16.02 -9.58
N ASP A 34 -12.46 14.79 -9.49
CA ASP A 34 -11.64 13.60 -9.72
C ASP A 34 -11.46 13.40 -11.23
N TRP A 35 -10.38 13.95 -11.75
CA TRP A 35 -10.01 13.83 -13.16
C TRP A 35 -9.72 12.38 -13.58
N SER A 36 -9.46 11.45 -12.65
CA SER A 36 -9.29 10.03 -12.98
C SER A 36 -10.60 9.36 -13.42
N ALA A 37 -11.73 9.92 -13.00
CA ALA A 37 -13.06 9.48 -13.45
C ALA A 37 -13.42 10.01 -14.85
N VAL A 38 -12.65 10.94 -15.41
CA VAL A 38 -12.99 11.66 -16.65
C VAL A 38 -12.21 11.08 -17.84
N THR A 39 -12.89 10.28 -18.65
CA THR A 39 -12.32 9.67 -19.86
C THR A 39 -12.87 10.27 -21.15
N LEU A 40 -14.02 10.96 -21.10
CA LEU A 40 -14.70 11.51 -22.27
C LEU A 40 -14.36 12.99 -22.48
N PRO A 41 -13.98 13.41 -23.71
CA PRO A 41 -13.62 14.81 -23.99
C PRO A 41 -14.71 15.82 -23.65
N ALA A 42 -15.98 15.55 -23.98
CA ALA A 42 -17.09 16.44 -23.68
C ALA A 42 -17.28 16.67 -22.17
N VAL A 43 -17.00 15.65 -21.36
CA VAL A 43 -17.04 15.74 -19.89
C VAL A 43 -15.87 16.57 -19.38
N ARG A 44 -14.68 16.38 -19.95
CA ARG A 44 -13.49 17.17 -19.62
C ARG A 44 -13.74 18.65 -19.87
N ASP A 45 -14.23 19.01 -21.05
CA ASP A 45 -14.50 20.40 -21.43
C ASP A 45 -15.57 21.02 -20.51
N ALA A 46 -16.64 20.27 -20.22
CA ALA A 46 -17.71 20.71 -19.32
C ALA A 46 -17.21 20.98 -17.90
N LEU A 47 -16.41 20.08 -17.34
CA LEU A 47 -15.87 20.23 -15.99
C LEU A 47 -14.79 21.32 -15.93
N GLN A 48 -13.96 21.47 -16.96
CA GLN A 48 -12.97 22.55 -17.02
C GLN A 48 -13.64 23.92 -17.04
N ALA A 49 -14.68 24.08 -17.85
CA ALA A 49 -15.42 25.34 -17.93
C ALA A 49 -16.17 25.66 -16.62
N MET A 50 -16.65 24.64 -15.91
CA MET A 50 -17.28 24.80 -14.60
C MET A 50 -16.25 25.19 -13.51
N VAL A 51 -15.11 24.49 -13.45
CA VAL A 51 -14.04 24.72 -12.46
C VAL A 51 -13.30 26.04 -12.69
N GLY A 52 -13.19 26.49 -13.94
CA GLY A 52 -12.61 27.78 -14.29
C GLY A 52 -13.43 29.00 -13.88
N SER A 53 -14.61 28.81 -13.26
CA SER A 53 -15.39 29.89 -12.67
C SER A 53 -14.98 30.13 -11.21
N ASP A 54 -14.69 31.38 -10.84
CA ASP A 54 -14.19 31.79 -9.51
C ASP A 54 -15.09 31.35 -8.32
N HIS A 55 -16.35 31.01 -8.60
CA HIS A 55 -17.31 30.55 -7.60
C HIS A 55 -17.06 29.11 -7.09
N VAL A 56 -16.47 28.23 -7.90
CA VAL A 56 -16.28 26.81 -7.53
C VAL A 56 -15.06 26.62 -6.62
N LEU A 57 -13.98 27.38 -6.88
CA LEU A 57 -12.76 27.44 -6.09
C LEU A 57 -13.01 27.70 -4.60
N ASN A 58 -13.79 28.74 -4.30
CA ASN A 58 -14.04 29.20 -2.93
C ASN A 58 -15.00 28.28 -2.15
N ARG A 59 -15.82 27.49 -2.85
CA ARG A 59 -16.77 26.54 -2.24
C ARG A 59 -16.05 25.31 -1.68
N TRP A 60 -15.15 24.71 -2.45
CA TRP A 60 -14.65 23.35 -2.19
C TRP A 60 -13.27 23.29 -1.54
N SER A 61 -12.59 24.42 -1.36
CA SER A 61 -11.20 24.46 -0.85
C SER A 61 -11.02 25.34 0.39
N GLY A 62 -10.01 25.00 1.21
CA GLY A 62 -9.52 25.89 2.27
C GLY A 62 -10.42 26.06 3.50
N TYR A 63 -11.30 25.11 3.82
CA TYR A 63 -11.93 25.01 5.15
C TYR A 63 -11.20 24.00 6.03
N ASP A 64 -11.31 24.18 7.34
CA ASP A 64 -10.60 23.34 8.31
C ASP A 64 -11.21 21.92 8.41
N PRO A 65 -10.46 20.95 8.95
CA PRO A 65 -10.92 19.56 9.06
C PRO A 65 -12.22 19.36 9.88
N THR A 66 -12.53 20.27 10.82
CA THR A 66 -13.75 20.20 11.63
C THR A 66 -14.97 20.58 10.80
N THR A 67 -14.83 21.62 9.96
CA THR A 67 -15.85 22.02 8.99
C THR A 67 -16.14 20.91 7.97
N ASP A 68 -15.09 20.21 7.49
CA ASP A 68 -15.30 19.05 6.61
C ASP A 68 -16.01 17.90 7.32
N ARG A 69 -15.69 17.62 8.59
CA ARG A 69 -16.37 16.60 9.39
C ARG A 69 -17.87 16.85 9.51
N VAL A 70 -18.28 18.09 9.78
CA VAL A 70 -19.70 18.48 9.84
C VAL A 70 -20.37 18.30 8.48
N ARG A 71 -19.72 18.74 7.40
CA ARG A 71 -20.23 18.58 6.04
C ARG A 71 -20.44 17.10 5.68
N VAL A 72 -19.48 16.27 6.03
CA VAL A 72 -19.54 14.81 5.83
C VAL A 72 -20.67 14.17 6.62
N ALA A 73 -20.76 14.47 7.90
CA ALA A 73 -21.81 13.97 8.78
C ALA A 73 -23.19 14.33 8.22
N LEU A 74 -23.33 15.56 7.72
CA LEU A 74 -24.54 16.06 7.10
C LEU A 74 -24.92 15.27 5.84
N LEU A 75 -23.97 15.03 4.93
CA LEU A 75 -24.22 14.25 3.70
C LEU A 75 -24.55 12.77 3.98
N GLN A 76 -23.91 12.17 4.99
CA GLN A 76 -24.19 10.80 5.41
C GLN A 76 -25.60 10.68 5.97
N LEU A 77 -25.96 11.55 6.92
CA LEU A 77 -27.30 11.56 7.52
C LEU A 77 -28.38 11.81 6.47
N TYR A 78 -28.15 12.73 5.54
CA TYR A 78 -29.10 12.96 4.45
C TYR A 78 -29.34 11.69 3.62
N ALA A 79 -28.26 11.00 3.22
CA ALA A 79 -28.34 9.79 2.42
C ALA A 79 -29.01 8.62 3.17
N GLU A 80 -28.84 8.57 4.49
CA GLU A 80 -29.45 7.56 5.38
C GLU A 80 -30.94 7.84 5.63
N ASP A 81 -31.31 9.10 5.91
CA ASP A 81 -32.64 9.45 6.41
C ASP A 81 -33.61 9.90 5.30
N GLY A 82 -33.11 10.29 4.12
CA GLY A 82 -33.94 10.78 3.03
C GLY A 82 -34.23 12.29 3.07
N GLN A 83 -33.85 12.98 4.15
CA GLN A 83 -34.18 14.37 4.44
C GLN A 83 -33.09 15.02 5.29
N ALA A 84 -33.15 16.34 5.48
CA ALA A 84 -32.19 17.03 6.32
C ALA A 84 -32.25 16.57 7.80
N PRO A 85 -31.09 16.35 8.45
CA PRO A 85 -31.06 15.94 9.85
C PRO A 85 -31.38 17.08 10.81
N ALA A 86 -31.91 16.74 11.97
CA ALA A 86 -31.98 17.66 13.10
C ALA A 86 -30.56 18.04 13.59
N ILE A 87 -30.42 19.25 14.15
CA ILE A 87 -29.12 19.76 14.65
C ILE A 87 -28.49 18.83 15.68
N GLY A 88 -29.29 18.23 16.58
CA GLY A 88 -28.80 17.27 17.58
C GLY A 88 -28.19 16.01 16.95
N ALA A 89 -28.84 15.44 15.93
CA ALA A 89 -28.33 14.27 15.22
C ALA A 89 -27.04 14.58 14.44
N LEU A 90 -26.95 15.79 13.87
CA LEU A 90 -25.74 16.26 13.21
C LEU A 90 -24.59 16.48 14.21
N ALA A 91 -24.88 17.07 15.37
CA ALA A 91 -23.92 17.29 16.45
C ALA A 91 -23.35 15.95 16.95
N GLU A 92 -24.22 14.98 17.20
CA GLU A 92 -23.84 13.62 17.60
C GLU A 92 -22.93 12.95 16.56
N ARG A 93 -23.36 12.94 15.28
CA ARG A 93 -22.58 12.32 14.19
C ARG A 93 -21.22 12.99 13.98
N ALA A 94 -21.13 14.30 14.17
CA ALA A 94 -19.87 15.05 14.07
C ALA A 94 -19.01 14.98 15.35
N SER A 95 -19.51 14.37 16.42
CA SER A 95 -18.88 14.36 17.75
C SER A 95 -18.61 15.78 18.29
N LEU A 96 -19.60 16.65 18.20
CA LEU A 96 -19.58 18.05 18.63
C LEU A 96 -20.79 18.37 19.51
N SER A 97 -20.75 19.47 20.26
CA SER A 97 -21.96 20.00 20.91
C SER A 97 -22.83 20.73 19.90
N GLU A 98 -24.14 20.80 20.15
CA GLU A 98 -25.06 21.59 19.30
C GLU A 98 -24.62 23.06 19.19
N THR A 99 -24.06 23.63 20.26
CA THR A 99 -23.52 25.00 20.26
C THR A 99 -22.31 25.17 19.33
N ALA A 100 -21.48 24.13 19.17
CA ALA A 100 -20.30 24.15 18.31
C ALA A 100 -20.63 23.93 16.82
N ILE A 101 -21.81 23.41 16.49
CA ILE A 101 -22.26 23.18 15.11
C ILE A 101 -22.61 24.49 14.40
N TRP A 102 -23.21 25.46 15.10
CA TRP A 102 -23.72 26.69 14.47
C TRP A 102 -22.69 27.52 13.72
N PRO A 103 -21.48 27.79 14.25
CA PRO A 103 -20.45 28.51 13.50
C PRO A 103 -19.99 27.76 12.24
N LEU A 104 -19.94 26.43 12.31
CA LEU A 104 -19.51 25.56 11.20
C LEU A 104 -20.59 25.51 10.10
N LEU A 105 -21.87 25.42 10.47
CA LEU A 105 -22.99 25.54 9.53
C LEU A 105 -23.04 26.93 8.89
N ALA A 106 -22.75 27.99 9.64
CA ALA A 106 -22.67 29.34 9.09
C ALA A 106 -21.52 29.46 8.07
N GLU A 107 -20.38 28.82 8.31
CA GLU A 107 -19.30 28.73 7.32
C GLU A 107 -19.71 27.95 6.07
N LEU A 108 -20.27 26.75 6.24
CA LEU A 108 -20.76 25.94 5.13
C LEU A 108 -21.85 26.66 4.32
N ARG A 109 -22.71 27.44 4.98
CA ARG A 109 -23.70 28.30 4.32
C ARG A 109 -23.04 29.43 3.53
N ARG A 110 -22.02 30.12 4.07
CA ARG A 110 -21.25 31.14 3.31
C ARG A 110 -20.56 30.57 2.09
N ARG A 111 -20.14 29.30 2.16
CA ARG A 111 -19.56 28.53 1.04
C ARG A 111 -20.61 27.93 0.11
N ASP A 112 -21.90 28.09 0.43
CA ASP A 112 -23.02 27.56 -0.33
C ASP A 112 -22.98 26.02 -0.47
N LEU A 113 -22.73 25.36 0.65
CA LEU A 113 -22.79 23.90 0.80
C LEU A 113 -24.00 23.46 1.64
N VAL A 114 -24.63 24.39 2.36
CA VAL A 114 -25.79 24.15 3.22
C VAL A 114 -26.82 25.27 3.05
N VAL A 115 -28.10 24.90 3.04
CA VAL A 115 -29.24 25.80 3.02
C VAL A 115 -29.94 25.74 4.37
N LEU A 116 -30.11 26.92 4.99
CA LEU A 116 -30.80 27.05 6.28
C LEU A 116 -32.09 27.87 6.10
N ASP A 117 -33.18 27.43 6.72
CA ASP A 117 -34.41 28.19 6.93
C ASP A 117 -34.57 28.44 8.44
N GLY A 118 -34.22 29.66 8.88
CA GLY A 118 -34.00 29.95 10.30
C GLY A 118 -32.92 29.04 10.90
N GLU A 119 -33.31 28.22 11.88
CA GLU A 119 -32.48 27.22 12.55
C GLU A 119 -32.67 25.79 11.98
N GLN A 120 -33.40 25.63 10.88
CA GLN A 120 -33.58 24.32 10.24
C GLN A 120 -32.64 24.19 9.05
N ILE A 121 -32.02 23.02 8.91
CA ILE A 121 -31.34 22.65 7.68
C ILE A 121 -32.41 22.19 6.70
N VAL A 122 -32.42 22.75 5.48
CA VAL A 122 -33.40 22.39 4.43
C VAL A 122 -32.72 21.91 3.14
N GLY A 123 -31.39 21.79 3.16
CA GLY A 123 -30.59 21.24 2.07
C GLY A 123 -29.10 21.24 2.36
N ALA A 124 -28.38 20.30 1.76
CA ALA A 124 -26.94 20.13 1.87
C ALA A 124 -26.41 19.59 0.54
N TYR A 125 -25.67 20.40 -0.21
CA TYR A 125 -25.29 20.10 -1.60
C TYR A 125 -24.57 18.73 -1.70
N PRO A 126 -25.10 17.74 -2.44
CA PRO A 126 -26.09 17.85 -3.54
C PRO A 126 -27.58 17.60 -3.19
N PHE A 127 -27.95 17.40 -1.93
CA PHE A 127 -29.31 17.07 -1.46
C PHE A 127 -30.15 18.28 -1.05
N THR A 128 -31.47 18.17 -1.14
CA THR A 128 -32.42 19.21 -0.68
C THR A 128 -33.75 18.61 -0.23
N ASP A 129 -34.45 19.27 0.69
CA ASP A 129 -35.80 18.86 1.11
C ASP A 129 -36.86 19.40 0.14
N ARG A 130 -36.48 20.36 -0.72
CA ARG A 130 -37.37 20.92 -1.73
C ARG A 130 -37.50 19.96 -2.90
N ASP A 131 -38.72 19.79 -3.40
CA ASP A 131 -38.93 19.05 -4.63
C ASP A 131 -38.41 19.84 -5.84
N THR A 132 -37.33 19.35 -6.43
CA THR A 132 -36.72 19.90 -7.64
C THR A 132 -37.18 19.19 -8.91
N GLY A 133 -37.98 18.13 -8.77
CA GLY A 133 -38.27 17.19 -9.86
C GLY A 133 -37.13 16.22 -10.16
N HIS A 134 -36.07 16.15 -9.33
CA HIS A 134 -35.00 15.17 -9.44
C HIS A 134 -34.99 14.24 -8.21
N ARG A 135 -35.85 13.22 -8.24
CA ARG A 135 -36.01 12.28 -7.13
C ARG A 135 -35.05 11.10 -7.28
N VAL A 136 -34.23 10.82 -6.28
CA VAL A 136 -33.26 9.73 -6.26
C VAL A 136 -33.66 8.72 -5.19
N THR A 137 -34.00 7.51 -5.61
CA THR A 137 -34.23 6.38 -4.71
C THR A 137 -32.91 5.70 -4.40
N LEU A 138 -32.54 5.70 -3.12
CA LEU A 138 -31.30 5.14 -2.56
C LEU A 138 -31.66 4.32 -1.32
N ASP A 139 -31.28 3.03 -1.29
CA ASP A 139 -31.51 2.12 -0.15
C ASP A 139 -32.97 2.13 0.40
N GLY A 140 -33.96 2.37 -0.48
CA GLY A 140 -35.39 2.42 -0.13
C GLY A 140 -35.93 3.81 0.26
N HIS A 141 -35.05 4.79 0.47
CA HIS A 141 -35.40 6.19 0.73
C HIS A 141 -35.50 6.96 -0.58
N VAL A 142 -36.33 8.01 -0.60
CA VAL A 142 -36.42 8.92 -1.75
C VAL A 142 -35.90 10.30 -1.36
N LEU A 143 -34.80 10.69 -1.99
CA LEU A 143 -34.09 11.95 -1.81
C LEU A 143 -34.44 12.90 -2.95
N ASN A 144 -34.35 14.21 -2.74
CA ASN A 144 -34.30 15.18 -3.84
C ASN A 144 -32.86 15.63 -4.07
N ALA A 145 -32.42 15.58 -5.33
CA ALA A 145 -31.16 16.16 -5.76
C ALA A 145 -31.38 17.60 -6.23
N MET A 146 -30.40 18.48 -6.04
CA MET A 146 -30.58 19.88 -6.43
C MET A 146 -30.66 20.10 -7.95
N CYS A 147 -29.97 19.28 -8.75
CA CYS A 147 -30.10 19.31 -10.22
C CYS A 147 -29.82 17.95 -10.89
N ALA A 148 -29.80 17.92 -12.23
CA ALA A 148 -29.62 16.69 -13.00
C ALA A 148 -28.26 16.00 -12.78
N VAL A 149 -27.15 16.76 -12.76
CA VAL A 149 -25.80 16.18 -12.56
C VAL A 149 -25.61 15.71 -11.12
N ASP A 150 -26.22 16.42 -10.17
CA ASP A 150 -26.27 16.04 -8.75
C ASP A 150 -26.97 14.69 -8.59
N ALA A 151 -28.13 14.51 -9.25
CA ALA A 151 -28.89 13.26 -9.23
C ALA A 151 -28.05 12.06 -9.74
N LEU A 152 -27.28 12.28 -10.80
CA LEU A 152 -26.38 11.26 -11.35
C LEU A 152 -25.16 10.98 -10.47
N GLY A 153 -24.69 11.98 -9.73
CA GLY A 153 -23.52 11.85 -8.85
C GLY A 153 -23.77 11.10 -7.53
N ILE A 154 -25.01 11.13 -7.01
CA ILE A 154 -25.34 10.58 -5.68
C ILE A 154 -24.97 9.11 -5.53
N GLY A 155 -25.21 8.28 -6.55
CA GLY A 155 -24.87 6.85 -6.48
C GLY A 155 -23.37 6.61 -6.30
N ALA A 156 -22.54 7.35 -7.06
CA ALA A 156 -21.09 7.27 -6.97
C ALA A 156 -20.55 7.86 -5.66
N MET A 157 -21.16 8.94 -5.18
CA MET A 157 -20.84 9.56 -3.89
C MET A 157 -21.08 8.58 -2.72
N THR A 158 -22.21 7.88 -2.72
CA THR A 158 -22.61 6.96 -1.65
C THR A 158 -22.08 5.53 -1.82
N GLY A 159 -21.57 5.21 -3.01
CA GLY A 159 -21.11 3.86 -3.36
C GLY A 159 -22.28 2.86 -3.44
N ARG A 160 -23.40 3.30 -4.01
CA ARG A 160 -24.66 2.55 -4.12
C ARG A 160 -25.30 2.75 -5.50
N ASP A 161 -26.08 1.78 -5.91
CA ASP A 161 -26.91 1.88 -7.11
C ASP A 161 -28.18 2.66 -6.77
N VAL A 162 -28.64 3.51 -7.70
CA VAL A 162 -29.77 4.42 -7.49
C VAL A 162 -30.76 4.34 -8.64
N ALA A 163 -32.03 4.64 -8.34
CA ALA A 163 -33.05 4.91 -9.35
C ALA A 163 -33.45 6.39 -9.31
N ILE A 164 -33.30 7.08 -10.42
CA ILE A 164 -33.61 8.50 -10.56
C ILE A 164 -34.93 8.62 -11.33
N ALA A 165 -35.90 9.31 -10.75
CA ALA A 165 -37.14 9.72 -11.39
C ALA A 165 -37.14 11.23 -11.57
N SER A 166 -37.24 11.67 -12.82
CA SER A 166 -37.25 13.09 -13.18
C SER A 166 -38.19 13.38 -14.34
N GLN A 167 -38.18 14.61 -14.84
CA GLN A 167 -39.04 15.09 -15.92
C GLN A 167 -38.22 15.90 -16.92
N CYS A 168 -38.61 15.80 -18.19
CA CYS A 168 -38.07 16.66 -19.24
C CYS A 168 -38.41 18.12 -18.92
N ARG A 169 -37.38 18.96 -18.86
CA ARG A 169 -37.53 20.38 -18.51
C ARG A 169 -38.36 21.19 -19.52
N HIS A 170 -38.48 20.72 -20.75
CA HIS A 170 -39.26 21.37 -21.80
C HIS A 170 -40.74 20.96 -21.79
N CYS A 171 -41.03 19.66 -21.84
CA CYS A 171 -42.40 19.16 -22.03
C CYS A 171 -43.02 18.43 -20.81
N GLY A 172 -42.26 18.24 -19.73
CA GLY A 172 -42.70 17.53 -18.53
C GLY A 172 -42.74 15.99 -18.65
N ALA A 173 -42.39 15.41 -19.79
CA ALA A 173 -42.39 13.95 -19.98
C ALA A 173 -41.47 13.24 -18.96
N PRO A 174 -41.87 12.08 -18.40
CA PRO A 174 -41.09 11.41 -17.37
C PRO A 174 -39.76 10.88 -17.93
N ILE A 175 -38.70 11.03 -17.13
CA ILE A 175 -37.36 10.49 -17.38
C ILE A 175 -36.98 9.58 -16.21
N ARG A 176 -36.57 8.35 -16.50
CA ARG A 176 -36.15 7.37 -15.50
C ARG A 176 -34.76 6.87 -15.82
N ILE A 177 -33.87 6.89 -14.83
CA ILE A 177 -32.48 6.44 -14.97
C ILE A 177 -32.20 5.48 -13.82
N THR A 178 -31.55 4.37 -14.09
CA THR A 178 -31.06 3.44 -13.06
C THR A 178 -29.59 3.20 -13.25
N THR A 179 -28.85 3.07 -12.16
CA THR A 179 -27.40 2.83 -12.18
C THR A 179 -27.08 1.41 -11.68
N ARG A 180 -25.87 0.97 -12.01
CA ARG A 180 -25.26 -0.28 -11.55
C ARG A 180 -23.79 -0.03 -11.19
N GLU A 181 -23.15 -1.05 -10.63
CA GLU A 181 -21.72 -1.01 -10.26
C GLU A 181 -21.41 0.05 -9.20
N ARG A 182 -22.27 0.17 -8.19
CA ARG A 182 -22.18 1.17 -7.11
C ARG A 182 -22.30 2.59 -7.66
N GLY A 183 -23.28 2.79 -8.55
CA GLY A 183 -23.58 4.07 -9.16
C GLY A 183 -22.57 4.52 -10.22
N ARG A 184 -21.71 3.62 -10.71
CA ARG A 184 -20.61 3.98 -11.64
C ARG A 184 -20.96 3.80 -13.11
N ALA A 185 -21.96 2.97 -13.41
CA ALA A 185 -22.41 2.69 -14.77
C ALA A 185 -23.94 2.81 -14.88
N LEU A 186 -24.45 3.06 -16.07
CA LEU A 186 -25.88 3.03 -16.34
C LEU A 186 -26.37 1.58 -16.43
N ALA A 187 -27.52 1.31 -15.84
CA ALA A 187 -28.28 0.08 -15.98
C ALA A 187 -29.39 0.24 -17.03
N ALA A 188 -30.17 1.32 -16.94
CA ALA A 188 -31.20 1.67 -17.92
C ALA A 188 -31.51 3.17 -17.92
N VAL A 189 -31.93 3.69 -19.08
CA VAL A 189 -32.38 5.07 -19.29
C VAL A 189 -33.67 5.04 -20.11
N ALA A 190 -34.72 5.71 -19.65
CA ALA A 190 -35.99 5.82 -20.34
C ALA A 190 -36.49 7.28 -20.33
N PRO A 191 -36.80 7.89 -21.51
CA PRO A 191 -36.57 7.34 -22.84
C PRO A 191 -35.07 7.24 -23.16
N SER A 192 -34.68 6.31 -24.04
CA SER A 192 -33.27 6.12 -24.43
C SER A 192 -32.66 7.31 -25.15
N THR A 193 -33.49 8.24 -25.63
CA THR A 193 -33.12 9.52 -26.27
C THR A 193 -32.84 10.64 -25.27
N ALA A 194 -32.95 10.37 -23.96
CA ALA A 194 -32.74 11.39 -22.95
C ALA A 194 -31.31 11.96 -22.97
N VAL A 195 -31.20 13.25 -22.70
CA VAL A 195 -29.94 14.01 -22.62
C VAL A 195 -29.97 14.95 -21.41
N MET A 196 -28.81 15.47 -21.04
CA MET A 196 -28.63 16.43 -19.97
C MET A 196 -27.99 17.72 -20.50
N TRP A 197 -28.45 18.86 -20.01
CA TRP A 197 -27.73 20.12 -20.17
C TRP A 197 -26.96 20.44 -18.89
N GLN A 198 -25.65 20.64 -19.02
CA GLN A 198 -24.78 21.09 -17.93
C GLN A 198 -24.49 22.58 -18.12
N SER A 199 -25.08 23.42 -17.28
CA SER A 199 -24.75 24.86 -17.28
C SER A 199 -23.37 25.10 -16.67
N VAL A 200 -22.66 26.14 -17.14
CA VAL A 200 -21.48 26.68 -16.42
C VAL A 200 -21.81 27.91 -15.58
N ARG A 201 -23.07 28.36 -15.58
CA ARG A 201 -23.58 29.44 -14.74
C ARG A 201 -24.65 28.91 -13.77
N TYR A 202 -24.56 29.33 -12.52
CA TYR A 202 -25.64 29.21 -11.54
C TYR A 202 -26.48 30.49 -11.59
N GLU A 203 -27.76 30.40 -11.95
CA GLU A 203 -28.68 31.54 -11.83
C GLU A 203 -28.82 31.93 -10.34
N GLY A 204 -28.90 33.24 -10.04
CA GLY A 204 -29.21 33.75 -8.70
C GLY A 204 -28.04 33.79 -7.69
N GLY A 205 -26.83 33.41 -8.10
CA GLY A 205 -25.71 33.21 -7.18
C GLY A 205 -25.89 31.91 -6.38
N CYS A 206 -24.81 31.14 -6.25
CA CYS A 206 -24.71 30.04 -5.29
C CYS A 206 -25.69 28.84 -5.51
N ALA A 207 -25.18 27.77 -6.14
CA ALA A 207 -25.81 26.46 -6.40
C ALA A 207 -26.74 25.87 -5.32
N ALA A 208 -26.35 25.87 -4.04
CA ALA A 208 -27.19 25.26 -3.00
C ALA A 208 -28.41 26.12 -2.68
N SER A 209 -28.23 27.44 -2.67
CA SER A 209 -29.28 28.42 -2.41
C SER A 209 -30.18 28.71 -3.61
N SER A 210 -29.69 28.51 -4.85
CA SER A 210 -30.46 28.74 -6.09
C SER A 210 -31.02 27.49 -6.77
N LEU A 211 -30.75 26.29 -6.24
CA LEU A 211 -31.24 24.99 -6.74
C LEU A 211 -30.86 24.69 -8.21
N CYS A 212 -29.77 25.29 -8.72
CA CYS A 212 -29.17 25.04 -10.04
C CYS A 212 -30.21 24.76 -11.17
N ALA A 213 -31.19 25.66 -11.31
CA ALA A 213 -32.38 25.49 -12.14
C ALA A 213 -32.12 25.34 -13.66
N THR A 214 -30.87 25.55 -14.08
CA THR A 214 -30.40 25.50 -15.47
C THR A 214 -29.73 24.18 -15.84
N THR A 215 -29.40 23.30 -14.87
CA THR A 215 -28.82 21.97 -15.15
C THR A 215 -29.90 20.90 -15.06
N ALA A 216 -30.42 20.43 -16.20
CA ALA A 216 -31.64 19.64 -16.25
C ALA A 216 -31.60 18.50 -17.29
N PHE A 217 -32.55 17.56 -17.18
CA PHE A 217 -32.76 16.49 -18.15
C PHE A 217 -33.78 16.89 -19.22
N PHE A 218 -33.60 16.33 -20.42
CA PHE A 218 -34.50 16.47 -21.56
C PHE A 218 -34.73 15.10 -22.18
N CYS A 219 -35.95 14.83 -22.65
CA CYS A 219 -36.26 13.53 -23.25
C CYS A 219 -35.70 13.36 -24.67
N SER A 220 -35.23 14.43 -25.31
CA SER A 220 -34.58 14.43 -26.62
C SER A 220 -33.70 15.67 -26.82
N ASP A 221 -32.78 15.60 -27.79
CA ASP A 221 -31.99 16.75 -28.25
C ASP A 221 -32.85 17.88 -28.85
N GLU A 222 -33.98 17.54 -29.48
CA GLU A 222 -34.93 18.52 -30.00
C GLU A 222 -35.52 19.37 -28.87
N HIS A 223 -35.96 18.73 -27.79
CA HIS A 223 -36.52 19.45 -26.63
C HIS A 223 -35.47 20.27 -25.90
N LEU A 224 -34.23 19.79 -25.83
CA LEU A 224 -33.12 20.61 -25.34
C LEU A 224 -32.92 21.84 -26.22
N SER A 225 -32.94 21.68 -27.54
CA SER A 225 -32.74 22.78 -28.49
C SER A 225 -33.84 23.83 -28.39
N LEU A 226 -35.11 23.41 -28.37
CA LEU A 226 -36.27 24.31 -28.20
C LEU A 226 -36.20 25.10 -26.88
N TRP A 227 -35.89 24.41 -25.78
CA TRP A 227 -35.73 25.05 -24.47
C TRP A 227 -34.57 26.07 -24.44
N ARG A 228 -33.49 25.80 -25.19
CA ARG A 228 -32.34 26.70 -25.32
C ARG A 228 -32.63 27.92 -26.18
N ASP A 229 -33.38 27.75 -27.27
CA ASP A 229 -33.73 28.85 -28.18
C ASP A 229 -34.61 29.90 -27.48
N GLU A 230 -35.51 29.46 -26.59
CA GLU A 230 -36.31 30.32 -25.72
C GLU A 230 -35.48 31.08 -24.66
N ARG A 231 -34.24 30.63 -24.37
CA ARG A 231 -33.36 31.12 -23.29
C ARG A 231 -31.98 31.56 -23.79
N SER A 232 -31.96 32.30 -24.89
CA SER A 232 -30.72 32.75 -25.56
C SER A 232 -29.73 33.57 -24.70
N ALA A 233 -30.07 33.96 -23.47
CA ALA A 233 -29.20 34.64 -22.51
C ALA A 233 -28.28 33.70 -21.68
N ASP A 234 -28.58 32.39 -21.62
CA ASP A 234 -27.86 31.39 -20.79
C ASP A 234 -26.75 30.65 -21.55
N LYS A 235 -26.03 31.35 -22.44
CA LYS A 235 -25.25 30.74 -23.53
C LYS A 235 -24.16 29.72 -23.16
N PRO A 236 -23.42 29.81 -22.03
CA PRO A 236 -22.34 28.86 -21.82
C PRO A 236 -22.86 27.62 -21.08
N GLY A 237 -22.76 26.47 -21.73
CA GLY A 237 -23.15 25.17 -21.18
C GLY A 237 -22.90 24.05 -22.19
N PHE A 238 -23.03 22.81 -21.73
CA PHE A 238 -22.66 21.62 -22.48
C PHE A 238 -23.85 20.67 -22.57
N ARG A 239 -24.14 20.20 -23.79
CA ARG A 239 -25.02 19.08 -24.01
C ARG A 239 -24.24 17.81 -23.70
N LEU A 240 -24.73 17.00 -22.78
CA LEU A 240 -24.17 15.71 -22.41
C LEU A 240 -25.23 14.62 -22.63
N SER A 241 -24.82 13.45 -23.13
CA SER A 241 -25.61 12.23 -22.98
C SER A 241 -25.77 11.89 -21.49
N ILE A 242 -26.70 11.00 -21.14
CA ILE A 242 -26.86 10.56 -19.74
C ILE A 242 -25.60 9.85 -19.23
N GLU A 243 -24.86 9.16 -20.09
CA GLU A 243 -23.60 8.50 -19.72
C GLU A 243 -22.48 9.52 -19.44
N GLU A 244 -22.35 10.53 -20.29
CA GLU A 244 -21.44 11.65 -20.05
C GLU A 244 -21.82 12.43 -18.78
N GLY A 245 -23.11 12.66 -18.56
CA GLY A 245 -23.63 13.27 -17.33
C GLY A 245 -23.30 12.42 -16.09
N LEU A 246 -23.39 11.09 -16.19
CA LEU A 246 -23.02 10.18 -15.10
C LEU A 246 -21.53 10.28 -14.79
N GLN A 247 -20.69 10.33 -15.83
CA GLN A 247 -19.25 10.54 -15.66
C GLN A 247 -18.94 11.90 -15.01
N ALA A 248 -19.62 12.96 -15.43
CA ALA A 248 -19.50 14.29 -14.80
C ALA A 248 -19.89 14.25 -13.32
N GLY A 249 -21.05 13.67 -13.00
CA GLY A 249 -21.52 13.51 -11.62
C GLY A 249 -20.57 12.68 -10.76
N ARG A 250 -19.96 11.62 -11.31
CA ARG A 250 -18.94 10.83 -10.63
C ARG A 250 -17.69 11.65 -10.28
N ALA A 251 -17.18 12.42 -11.24
CA ALA A 251 -15.99 13.25 -11.03
C ALA A 251 -16.24 14.38 -10.01
N LEU A 252 -17.47 14.89 -9.96
CA LEU A 252 -17.89 15.95 -9.03
C LEU A 252 -18.16 15.43 -7.62
N PHE A 253 -18.92 14.35 -7.49
CA PHE A 253 -19.49 13.95 -6.20
C PHE A 253 -18.88 12.68 -5.61
N GLY A 254 -18.24 11.84 -6.43
CA GLY A 254 -17.49 10.68 -5.95
C GLY A 254 -16.49 11.04 -4.83
N PRO A 255 -15.72 12.13 -4.96
CA PRO A 255 -14.80 12.59 -3.91
C PRO A 255 -15.47 13.01 -2.60
N SER A 256 -16.73 13.48 -2.62
CA SER A 256 -17.39 14.12 -1.48
C SER A 256 -17.46 13.23 -0.25
N LEU A 257 -17.63 11.91 -0.44
CA LEU A 257 -17.54 10.91 0.63
C LEU A 257 -16.32 9.97 0.52
N ALA A 258 -15.45 10.17 -0.47
CA ALA A 258 -14.22 9.38 -0.65
C ALA A 258 -13.20 9.68 0.44
N GLY A 259 -12.39 8.68 0.82
CA GLY A 259 -11.35 8.82 1.85
C GLY A 259 -11.87 8.99 3.28
N LEU A 260 -13.20 9.00 3.50
CA LEU A 260 -13.84 9.07 4.82
C LEU A 260 -13.93 7.73 5.54
N ASP A 261 -13.06 6.82 5.14
CA ASP A 261 -12.69 5.66 5.93
C ASP A 261 -11.62 6.06 6.97
N THR A 262 -11.77 7.28 7.53
CA THR A 262 -10.93 7.93 8.55
C THR A 262 -11.87 8.65 9.55
N ALA A 263 -12.77 7.97 10.24
CA ALA A 263 -12.47 7.43 11.57
C ALA A 263 -13.46 6.31 12.01
N SER A 264 -14.19 5.70 11.05
CA SER A 264 -15.15 4.62 11.36
C SER A 264 -15.28 3.56 10.25
N LYS A 265 -14.27 3.40 9.38
CA LYS A 265 -14.13 2.17 8.56
C LYS A 265 -12.82 1.44 8.80
N SER A 266 -12.44 1.35 10.07
CA SER A 266 -12.36 0.00 10.62
C SER A 266 -13.79 -0.55 10.62
N THR A 267 -13.99 -1.81 10.20
CA THR A 267 -15.28 -2.54 10.22
C THR A 267 -16.27 -2.31 9.07
N ALA A 268 -15.97 -2.85 7.89
CA ALA A 268 -17.02 -3.45 7.04
C ALA A 268 -16.51 -4.62 6.17
N VAL A 269 -15.55 -5.40 6.68
CA VAL A 269 -15.90 -6.83 6.79
C VAL A 269 -16.86 -6.81 7.95
N ALA A 270 -18.17 -7.00 7.68
CA ALA A 270 -19.15 -7.11 8.73
C ALA A 270 -18.53 -7.98 9.84
N SER A 271 -18.49 -7.45 11.05
CA SER A 271 -18.23 -8.23 12.25
C SER A 271 -19.37 -9.23 12.37
N ARG A 272 -19.40 -10.24 11.48
CA ARG A 272 -20.42 -11.27 11.49
C ARG A 272 -20.26 -11.94 12.86
N PRO A 273 -21.24 -11.80 13.77
CA PRO A 273 -21.32 -12.79 14.82
C PRO A 273 -21.50 -14.13 14.10
N PHE A 274 -20.79 -15.16 14.57
CA PHE A 274 -21.16 -16.50 14.19
C PHE A 274 -22.67 -16.66 14.44
N PRO A 275 -23.44 -17.30 13.55
CA PRO A 275 -24.72 -17.86 13.98
C PRO A 275 -24.39 -18.71 15.22
N ALA A 276 -25.18 -18.55 16.28
CA ALA A 276 -25.02 -19.29 17.52
C ALA A 276 -25.24 -20.79 17.26
N ASN A 277 -24.29 -21.44 16.60
CA ASN A 277 -24.24 -22.87 16.43
C ASN A 277 -23.68 -23.40 17.74
N GLY A 278 -24.59 -23.88 18.58
CA GLY A 278 -24.36 -24.40 19.93
C GLY A 278 -23.50 -25.68 19.99
N ARG A 279 -22.35 -25.70 19.30
CA ARG A 279 -21.38 -26.80 19.41
C ARG A 279 -20.44 -26.63 20.62
N ASN A 280 -20.11 -25.40 21.05
CA ASN A 280 -19.16 -25.11 22.15
C ASN A 280 -19.59 -23.97 23.10
N GLY A 281 -20.89 -23.74 23.30
CA GLY A 281 -21.38 -22.73 24.26
C GLY A 281 -20.95 -21.27 23.99
N GLY A 282 -20.56 -20.93 22.76
CA GLY A 282 -20.11 -19.58 22.36
C GLY A 282 -18.59 -19.37 22.36
N THR A 283 -17.80 -20.41 22.66
CA THR A 283 -16.32 -20.38 22.65
C THR A 283 -15.77 -20.60 21.25
N TYR A 284 -14.73 -19.85 20.86
CA TYR A 284 -13.99 -20.10 19.62
C TYR A 284 -13.02 -21.26 19.81
N ASP A 285 -12.88 -22.12 18.81
CA ASP A 285 -11.88 -23.19 18.85
C ASP A 285 -10.46 -22.61 18.84
N LEU A 286 -10.28 -21.51 18.10
CA LEU A 286 -9.01 -20.82 17.94
C LEU A 286 -9.19 -19.31 17.87
N VAL A 287 -8.41 -18.57 18.66
CA VAL A 287 -8.19 -17.14 18.48
C VAL A 287 -6.83 -16.90 17.83
N VAL A 288 -6.77 -16.00 16.85
CA VAL A 288 -5.52 -15.57 16.21
C VAL A 288 -5.37 -14.07 16.39
N ILE A 289 -4.29 -13.63 17.03
CA ILE A 289 -3.99 -12.22 17.27
C ILE A 289 -2.97 -11.72 16.24
N GLY A 290 -3.37 -10.76 15.41
CA GLY A 290 -2.58 -10.19 14.33
C GLY A 290 -3.14 -10.58 12.96
N ALA A 291 -3.48 -9.60 12.13
CA ALA A 291 -4.10 -9.80 10.81
C ALA A 291 -3.13 -9.63 9.64
N GLY A 292 -1.86 -10.02 9.84
CA GLY A 292 -0.84 -10.14 8.79
C GLY A 292 -0.84 -11.53 8.13
N SER A 293 0.18 -11.84 7.33
CA SER A 293 0.26 -13.11 6.60
C SER A 293 0.29 -14.35 7.50
N ALA A 294 0.98 -14.29 8.65
CA ALA A 294 0.93 -15.36 9.65
C ALA A 294 -0.49 -15.56 10.19
N GLY A 295 -1.16 -14.48 10.58
CA GLY A 295 -2.52 -14.55 11.12
C GLY A 295 -3.54 -15.11 10.15
N PHE A 296 -3.53 -14.62 8.90
CA PHE A 296 -4.38 -15.16 7.84
C PHE A 296 -4.06 -16.63 7.53
N SER A 297 -2.77 -17.02 7.50
CA SER A 297 -2.39 -18.41 7.27
C SER A 297 -2.89 -19.33 8.38
N ALA A 298 -2.76 -18.94 9.65
CA ALA A 298 -3.30 -19.69 10.78
C ALA A 298 -4.83 -19.78 10.73
N ALA A 299 -5.51 -18.66 10.51
CA ALA A 299 -6.96 -18.61 10.52
C ALA A 299 -7.58 -19.43 9.40
N ILE A 300 -7.07 -19.32 8.17
CA ILE A 300 -7.52 -20.12 7.02
C ILE A 300 -7.23 -21.60 7.26
N THR A 301 -6.01 -21.95 7.70
CA THR A 301 -5.63 -23.34 7.97
C THR A 301 -6.54 -24.01 9.02
N ALA A 302 -6.94 -23.26 10.04
CA ALA A 302 -7.85 -23.75 11.07
C ALA A 302 -9.29 -23.86 10.56
N ALA A 303 -9.78 -22.85 9.83
CA ALA A 303 -11.12 -22.86 9.24
C ALA A 303 -11.29 -24.00 8.22
N ASP A 304 -10.27 -24.30 7.42
CA ASP A 304 -10.25 -25.43 6.47
C ASP A 304 -10.34 -26.80 7.18
N GLN A 305 -9.99 -26.87 8.46
CA GLN A 305 -10.17 -28.05 9.32
C GLN A 305 -11.49 -28.03 10.10
N GLY A 306 -12.37 -27.08 9.80
CA GLY A 306 -13.69 -26.94 10.39
C GLY A 306 -13.73 -26.17 11.71
N ALA A 307 -12.61 -25.60 12.17
CA ALA A 307 -12.56 -24.81 13.40
C ALA A 307 -13.29 -23.47 13.26
N GLN A 308 -13.92 -22.99 14.34
CA GLN A 308 -14.45 -21.64 14.45
C GLN A 308 -13.33 -20.70 14.95
N VAL A 309 -12.96 -19.74 14.11
CA VAL A 309 -11.80 -18.88 14.36
C VAL A 309 -12.23 -17.43 14.59
N ALA A 310 -11.68 -16.81 15.62
CA ALA A 310 -11.68 -15.36 15.76
C ALA A 310 -10.30 -14.81 15.33
N LEU A 311 -10.27 -14.09 14.20
CA LEU A 311 -9.08 -13.39 13.73
C LEU A 311 -9.14 -11.93 14.20
N ILE A 312 -8.18 -11.51 15.01
CA ILE A 312 -8.15 -10.18 15.60
C ILE A 312 -7.05 -9.35 14.93
N GLY A 313 -7.42 -8.25 14.29
CA GLY A 313 -6.50 -7.28 13.69
C GLY A 313 -6.45 -6.00 14.49
N SER A 314 -5.31 -5.31 14.45
CA SER A 314 -5.14 -3.95 14.94
C SER A 314 -4.36 -3.15 13.91
N GLY A 315 -4.91 -2.00 13.49
CA GLY A 315 -4.36 -1.20 12.38
C GLY A 315 -4.76 -1.74 11.00
N THR A 316 -3.98 -1.41 9.98
CA THR A 316 -4.31 -1.79 8.59
C THR A 316 -4.20 -3.30 8.38
N ILE A 317 -5.32 -3.92 7.98
CA ILE A 317 -5.40 -5.34 7.64
C ILE A 317 -4.38 -5.73 6.56
N GLY A 318 -3.85 -6.95 6.66
CA GLY A 318 -2.75 -7.44 5.83
C GLY A 318 -1.37 -7.26 6.45
N GLY A 319 -1.25 -6.46 7.53
CA GLY A 319 -0.03 -6.30 8.31
C GLY A 319 1.11 -5.69 7.49
N THR A 320 2.36 -6.06 7.80
CA THR A 320 3.55 -5.42 7.24
C THR A 320 3.75 -5.69 5.75
N CYS A 321 3.71 -6.96 5.32
CA CYS A 321 4.21 -7.38 4.00
C CYS A 321 3.54 -6.64 2.83
N VAL A 322 2.19 -6.57 2.83
CA VAL A 322 1.44 -5.93 1.76
C VAL A 322 1.44 -4.41 1.88
N ASN A 323 1.41 -3.85 3.09
CA ASN A 323 1.17 -2.42 3.29
C ASN A 323 2.45 -1.58 3.32
N VAL A 324 3.48 -2.03 4.05
CA VAL A 324 4.65 -1.20 4.41
C VAL A 324 5.97 -1.97 4.34
N GLY A 325 5.98 -3.10 3.60
CA GLY A 325 7.09 -4.05 3.54
C GLY A 325 7.40 -4.50 2.13
N CYS A 326 7.24 -5.80 1.86
CA CYS A 326 7.70 -6.45 0.65
C CYS A 326 7.06 -5.88 -0.62
N VAL A 327 5.72 -5.80 -0.68
CA VAL A 327 5.03 -5.30 -1.89
C VAL A 327 5.47 -3.88 -2.26
N PRO A 328 5.40 -2.88 -1.36
CA PRO A 328 5.76 -1.52 -1.72
C PRO A 328 7.26 -1.37 -2.05
N SER A 329 8.16 -1.97 -1.26
CA SER A 329 9.60 -1.88 -1.52
C SER A 329 9.98 -2.51 -2.86
N LYS A 330 9.48 -3.72 -3.16
CA LYS A 330 9.87 -4.43 -4.41
C LYS A 330 9.29 -3.75 -5.64
N THR A 331 8.14 -3.09 -5.50
CA THR A 331 7.58 -2.25 -6.57
C THR A 331 8.48 -1.06 -6.88
N LEU A 332 8.91 -0.31 -5.86
CA LEU A 332 9.79 0.85 -6.06
C LEU A 332 11.20 0.48 -6.49
N ILE A 333 11.75 -0.65 -6.00
CA ILE A 333 13.03 -1.19 -6.45
C ILE A 333 12.98 -1.47 -7.96
N ARG A 334 11.92 -2.13 -8.45
CA ARG A 334 11.75 -2.39 -9.89
C ARG A 334 11.60 -1.11 -10.71
N ALA A 335 10.91 -0.09 -10.18
CA ALA A 335 10.84 1.20 -10.84
C ALA A 335 12.22 1.87 -10.93
N ALA A 336 12.98 1.91 -9.83
CA ALA A 336 14.32 2.49 -9.80
C ALA A 336 15.35 1.71 -10.63
N GLU A 337 15.19 0.39 -10.75
CA GLU A 337 16.01 -0.47 -11.62
C GLU A 337 15.92 -0.07 -13.09
N THR A 338 14.76 0.44 -13.55
CA THR A 338 14.60 0.93 -14.93
C THR A 338 15.53 2.10 -15.25
N LEU A 339 15.78 2.98 -14.28
CA LEU A 339 16.74 4.09 -14.41
C LEU A 339 18.18 3.58 -14.54
N HIS A 340 18.53 2.56 -13.75
CA HIS A 340 19.84 1.92 -13.84
C HIS A 340 20.04 1.22 -15.19
N ASN A 341 19.03 0.47 -15.66
CA ASN A 341 19.08 -0.26 -16.93
C ASN A 341 19.34 0.67 -18.12
N ALA A 342 18.78 1.88 -18.12
CA ALA A 342 19.10 2.88 -19.14
C ALA A 342 20.57 3.33 -19.07
N ARG A 343 21.09 3.61 -17.87
CA ARG A 343 22.50 4.04 -17.67
C ARG A 343 23.50 2.98 -18.13
N VAL A 344 23.22 1.71 -17.86
CA VAL A 344 24.13 0.60 -18.20
C VAL A 344 23.88 -0.01 -19.58
N ALA A 345 22.90 0.47 -20.35
CA ALA A 345 22.57 -0.04 -21.68
C ALA A 345 23.78 0.02 -22.65
N ALA A 346 24.67 1.01 -22.46
CA ALA A 346 25.89 1.19 -23.24
C ALA A 346 26.90 0.03 -23.12
N ARG A 347 26.68 -0.94 -22.20
CA ARG A 347 27.45 -2.19 -22.16
C ARG A 347 27.34 -3.01 -23.44
N PHE A 348 26.28 -2.79 -24.23
CA PHE A 348 26.13 -3.35 -25.57
C PHE A 348 26.50 -2.31 -26.62
N ALA A 349 27.50 -2.63 -27.45
CA ALA A 349 27.90 -1.78 -28.56
C ALA A 349 26.71 -1.52 -29.50
N GLY A 350 26.48 -0.24 -29.83
CA GLY A 350 25.39 0.19 -30.72
C GLY A 350 24.04 0.41 -30.03
N ILE A 351 23.94 0.28 -28.70
CA ILE A 351 22.73 0.58 -27.94
C ILE A 351 22.96 1.84 -27.09
N THR A 352 22.07 2.81 -27.24
CA THR A 352 21.96 3.97 -26.35
C THR A 352 20.57 4.00 -25.74
N ALA A 353 20.49 4.37 -24.46
CA ALA A 353 19.23 4.55 -23.76
C ALA A 353 19.38 5.70 -22.76
N GLU A 354 18.31 6.46 -22.59
CA GLU A 354 18.20 7.52 -21.60
C GLU A 354 16.90 7.32 -20.83
N ALA A 355 16.92 7.55 -19.52
CA ALA A 355 15.74 7.53 -18.68
C ALA A 355 15.83 8.62 -17.62
N GLU A 356 14.71 9.29 -17.37
CA GLU A 356 14.59 10.37 -16.40
C GLU A 356 13.46 10.07 -15.42
N LEU A 357 13.69 10.35 -14.14
CA LEU A 357 12.64 10.30 -13.12
C LEU A 357 11.93 11.65 -13.04
N ALA A 358 10.91 11.85 -13.87
CA ALA A 358 10.16 13.10 -13.93
C ALA A 358 9.10 13.27 -12.82
N ASP A 359 8.50 12.17 -12.33
CA ASP A 359 7.47 12.20 -11.28
C ASP A 359 7.64 11.05 -10.27
N TRP A 360 8.44 11.29 -9.23
CA TRP A 360 8.58 10.35 -8.11
C TRP A 360 7.24 10.10 -7.41
N ARG A 361 6.43 11.15 -7.21
CA ARG A 361 5.13 11.05 -6.56
C ARG A 361 4.17 10.15 -7.35
N GLY A 362 4.23 10.18 -8.67
CA GLY A 362 3.51 9.27 -9.56
C GLY A 362 3.90 7.81 -9.36
N THR A 363 5.18 7.54 -9.14
CA THR A 363 5.68 6.19 -8.83
C THR A 363 5.15 5.70 -7.47
N VAL A 364 5.12 6.59 -6.47
CA VAL A 364 4.53 6.31 -5.14
C VAL A 364 3.02 6.03 -5.25
N ARG A 365 2.27 6.84 -6.00
CA ARG A 365 0.83 6.60 -6.26
C ARG A 365 0.59 5.25 -6.93
N GLN A 366 1.40 4.86 -7.91
CA GLN A 366 1.29 3.57 -8.58
C GLN A 366 1.53 2.40 -7.60
N LYS A 367 2.56 2.51 -6.75
CA LYS A 367 2.80 1.57 -5.65
C LYS A 367 1.58 1.46 -4.74
N ASP A 368 1.01 2.58 -4.31
CA ASP A 368 -0.13 2.57 -3.36
C ASP A 368 -1.42 2.00 -3.95
N ALA A 369 -1.62 2.18 -5.26
CA ALA A 369 -2.70 1.51 -5.99
C ALA A 369 -2.53 -0.02 -5.95
N LEU A 370 -1.32 -0.52 -6.24
CA LEU A 370 -1.03 -1.97 -6.19
C LEU A 370 -1.15 -2.53 -4.77
N VAL A 371 -0.64 -1.81 -3.76
CA VAL A 371 -0.79 -2.20 -2.35
C VAL A 371 -2.27 -2.30 -1.97
N SER A 372 -3.08 -1.32 -2.36
CA SER A 372 -4.51 -1.30 -2.06
C SER A 372 -5.27 -2.42 -2.77
N GLU A 373 -4.95 -2.68 -4.04
CA GLU A 373 -5.50 -3.79 -4.82
C GLU A 373 -5.19 -5.14 -4.16
N LEU A 374 -3.91 -5.39 -3.86
CA LEU A 374 -3.49 -6.66 -3.25
C LEU A 374 -4.04 -6.83 -1.83
N ARG A 375 -4.06 -5.77 -1.01
CA ARG A 375 -4.67 -5.82 0.33
C ARG A 375 -6.14 -6.20 0.21
N ARG A 376 -6.87 -5.58 -0.70
CA ARG A 376 -8.29 -5.87 -0.91
C ARG A 376 -8.49 -7.31 -1.37
N ALA A 377 -7.83 -7.72 -2.45
CA ALA A 377 -8.03 -9.03 -3.06
C ALA A 377 -7.52 -10.21 -2.20
N LYS A 378 -6.41 -10.03 -1.47
CA LYS A 378 -5.73 -11.12 -0.74
C LYS A 378 -5.98 -11.13 0.76
N TYR A 379 -6.72 -10.17 1.31
CA TYR A 379 -7.04 -10.12 2.73
C TYR A 379 -8.51 -9.77 2.98
N VAL A 380 -8.96 -8.61 2.51
CA VAL A 380 -10.33 -8.12 2.80
C VAL A 380 -11.40 -8.98 2.13
N ASP A 381 -11.31 -9.14 0.81
CA ASP A 381 -12.31 -9.84 0.00
C ASP A 381 -12.22 -11.37 0.17
N LEU A 382 -11.16 -11.89 0.82
CA LEU A 382 -11.06 -13.30 1.19
C LEU A 382 -11.93 -13.67 2.39
N LEU A 383 -12.07 -12.78 3.38
CA LEU A 383 -12.75 -13.11 4.64
C LEU A 383 -14.19 -13.62 4.44
N PRO A 384 -15.03 -13.04 3.57
CA PRO A 384 -16.37 -13.55 3.31
C PRO A 384 -16.41 -14.96 2.72
N ALA A 385 -15.34 -15.44 2.09
CA ALA A 385 -15.27 -16.80 1.54
C ALA A 385 -15.12 -17.88 2.62
N TYR A 386 -14.75 -17.51 3.85
CA TYR A 386 -14.54 -18.44 4.96
C TYR A 386 -15.61 -18.28 6.04
N ASN A 387 -16.65 -19.10 5.99
CA ASN A 387 -17.72 -19.10 6.99
C ASN A 387 -17.24 -19.44 8.42
N GLY A 388 -16.04 -20.05 8.55
CA GLY A 388 -15.40 -20.40 9.82
C GLY A 388 -14.51 -19.31 10.42
N ILE A 389 -14.48 -18.08 9.88
CA ILE A 389 -13.65 -17.00 10.38
C ILE A 389 -14.49 -15.76 10.71
N ALA A 390 -14.40 -15.29 11.95
CA ALA A 390 -14.92 -14.00 12.37
C ALA A 390 -13.76 -13.01 12.56
N TYR A 391 -13.77 -11.91 11.80
CA TYR A 391 -12.80 -10.84 11.98
C TYR A 391 -13.25 -9.86 13.07
N ARG A 392 -12.32 -9.45 13.94
CA ARG A 392 -12.51 -8.40 14.95
C ARG A 392 -11.38 -7.39 14.86
N ASP A 393 -11.74 -6.12 14.89
CA ASP A 393 -10.77 -5.04 14.86
C ASP A 393 -10.61 -4.43 16.25
N GLY A 394 -9.36 -4.27 16.67
CA GLY A 394 -8.99 -3.65 17.93
C GLY A 394 -7.76 -4.30 18.56
N PRO A 395 -7.11 -3.58 19.50
CA PRO A 395 -6.05 -4.16 20.30
C PRO A 395 -6.59 -5.34 21.12
N ALA A 396 -5.88 -6.46 21.09
CA ALA A 396 -6.16 -7.61 21.93
C ALA A 396 -5.26 -7.59 23.17
N ARG A 397 -5.79 -8.08 24.28
CA ARG A 397 -4.99 -8.52 25.43
C ARG A 397 -5.35 -9.95 25.79
N LEU A 398 -4.39 -10.72 26.26
CA LEU A 398 -4.68 -12.01 26.87
C LEU A 398 -5.46 -11.79 28.17
N VAL A 399 -6.41 -12.70 28.44
CA VAL A 399 -7.10 -12.82 29.72
C VAL A 399 -7.22 -14.30 30.07
N ASP A 400 -7.77 -14.63 31.23
CA ASP A 400 -8.11 -16.00 31.55
C ASP A 400 -9.16 -16.54 30.57
N ASP A 401 -8.93 -17.78 30.11
CA ASP A 401 -9.79 -18.51 29.17
C ASP A 401 -10.04 -17.85 27.80
N GLY A 402 -9.22 -16.87 27.40
CA GLY A 402 -9.33 -16.26 26.08
C GLY A 402 -8.59 -14.94 25.91
N VAL A 403 -9.24 -14.01 25.21
CA VAL A 403 -8.71 -12.67 24.95
C VAL A 403 -9.78 -11.61 25.20
N GLU A 404 -9.37 -10.37 25.40
CA GLU A 404 -10.26 -9.23 25.42
C GLU A 404 -9.89 -8.27 24.28
N VAL A 405 -10.91 -7.79 23.56
CA VAL A 405 -10.80 -6.81 22.46
C VAL A 405 -11.83 -5.72 22.69
N ASN A 406 -11.38 -4.47 22.80
CA ASN A 406 -12.25 -3.30 23.06
C ASN A 406 -13.23 -3.52 24.24
N GLY A 407 -12.75 -4.11 25.35
CA GLY A 407 -13.56 -4.41 26.54
C GLY A 407 -14.49 -5.63 26.40
N THR A 408 -14.54 -6.28 25.23
CA THR A 408 -15.32 -7.50 25.00
C THR A 408 -14.44 -8.72 25.20
N ARG A 409 -14.83 -9.62 26.12
CA ARG A 409 -14.16 -10.91 26.30
C ARG A 409 -14.57 -11.91 25.23
N ILE A 410 -13.59 -12.62 24.69
CA ILE A 410 -13.72 -13.61 23.63
C ILE A 410 -13.08 -14.92 24.16
N PRO A 411 -13.91 -15.89 24.61
CA PRO A 411 -13.40 -17.18 25.06
C PRO A 411 -12.75 -17.96 23.91
N ALA A 412 -11.65 -18.65 24.20
CA ALA A 412 -10.88 -19.38 23.19
C ALA A 412 -10.33 -20.71 23.74
N GLY A 413 -10.49 -21.79 22.97
CA GLY A 413 -9.86 -23.07 23.29
C GLY A 413 -8.33 -23.06 23.12
N LYS A 414 -7.84 -22.37 22.08
CA LYS A 414 -6.42 -22.17 21.77
C LYS A 414 -6.17 -20.74 21.26
N ILE A 415 -4.93 -20.27 21.38
CA ILE A 415 -4.54 -18.92 20.93
C ILE A 415 -3.26 -19.00 20.10
N ILE A 416 -3.21 -18.30 18.96
CA ILE A 416 -1.99 -18.05 18.18
C ILE A 416 -1.69 -16.56 18.18
N ILE A 417 -0.47 -16.20 18.61
CA ILE A 417 0.04 -14.83 18.59
C ILE A 417 0.88 -14.61 17.33
N ALA A 418 0.45 -13.67 16.49
CA ALA A 418 1.03 -13.35 15.18
C ALA A 418 1.11 -11.82 14.97
N THR A 419 1.47 -11.08 16.01
CA THR A 419 1.44 -9.61 16.07
C THR A 419 2.57 -8.92 15.29
N GLY A 420 3.48 -9.69 14.71
CA GLY A 420 4.56 -9.19 13.86
C GLY A 420 5.62 -8.37 14.61
N ALA A 421 6.24 -7.44 13.90
CA ALA A 421 7.29 -6.56 14.42
C ALA A 421 7.20 -5.16 13.80
N ARG A 422 7.91 -4.20 14.40
CA ARG A 422 8.05 -2.81 13.95
C ARG A 422 9.52 -2.42 13.76
N PRO A 423 9.85 -1.32 13.05
CA PRO A 423 11.23 -0.85 12.94
C PRO A 423 11.88 -0.65 14.31
N ALA A 424 13.11 -1.14 14.49
CA ALA A 424 13.88 -0.94 15.71
C ALA A 424 14.67 0.38 15.62
N ILE A 425 14.53 1.22 16.65
CA ILE A 425 15.27 2.48 16.76
C ILE A 425 16.53 2.24 17.60
N PRO A 426 17.74 2.54 17.08
CA PRO A 426 18.98 2.30 17.79
C PRO A 426 19.17 3.33 18.90
N ALA A 427 19.78 2.91 20.02
CA ALA A 427 20.15 3.81 21.11
C ALA A 427 21.37 4.67 20.74
N ILE A 428 21.16 5.67 19.88
CA ILE A 428 22.18 6.68 19.51
C ILE A 428 21.84 7.97 20.27
N PRO A 429 22.75 8.50 21.11
CA PRO A 429 22.52 9.78 21.77
C PRO A 429 22.06 10.88 20.80
N GLY A 430 20.96 11.56 21.14
CA GLY A 430 20.36 12.63 20.34
C GLY A 430 19.29 12.20 19.33
N ILE A 431 19.12 10.90 19.06
CA ILE A 431 18.18 10.38 18.04
C ILE A 431 16.73 10.81 18.27
N GLU A 432 16.31 10.94 19.54
CA GLU A 432 14.95 11.35 19.92
C GLU A 432 14.59 12.78 19.48
N THR A 433 15.58 13.61 19.16
CA THR A 433 15.38 15.01 18.73
C THR A 433 15.51 15.20 17.21
N VAL A 434 15.84 14.13 16.50
CA VAL A 434 16.09 14.15 15.05
C VAL A 434 14.87 13.58 14.32
N PRO A 435 14.31 14.30 13.33
CA PRO A 435 13.31 13.69 12.45
C PRO A 435 14.00 12.61 11.61
N TYR A 436 13.54 11.37 11.72
CA TYR A 436 14.08 10.25 10.98
C TYR A 436 12.99 9.51 10.21
N LEU A 437 13.41 8.86 9.14
CA LEU A 437 12.61 7.91 8.39
C LEU A 437 12.80 6.51 8.95
N THR A 438 11.76 5.71 8.88
CA THR A 438 11.83 4.26 8.96
C THR A 438 11.58 3.67 7.57
N SER A 439 11.67 2.35 7.41
CA SER A 439 11.28 1.71 6.15
C SER A 439 9.85 2.07 5.72
N THR A 440 8.93 2.24 6.67
CA THR A 440 7.54 2.64 6.38
C THR A 440 7.49 4.04 5.78
N SER A 441 7.97 5.04 6.50
CA SER A 441 7.87 6.44 6.06
C SER A 441 8.76 6.75 4.86
N ALA A 442 9.87 6.01 4.66
CA ALA A 442 10.69 6.14 3.47
C ALA A 442 9.93 5.71 2.20
N LEU A 443 9.10 4.67 2.28
CA LEU A 443 8.28 4.19 1.15
C LEU A 443 7.05 5.09 0.88
N GLU A 444 6.81 6.09 1.72
CA GLU A 444 5.71 7.07 1.62
C GLU A 444 6.20 8.47 1.21
N LEU A 445 7.51 8.68 1.07
CA LEU A 445 8.06 9.99 0.69
C LEU A 445 7.48 10.46 -0.65
N GLU A 446 6.76 11.59 -0.64
CA GLU A 446 6.24 12.19 -1.87
C GLU A 446 7.32 12.98 -2.65
N LYS A 447 8.39 13.38 -1.96
CA LYS A 447 9.52 14.13 -2.52
C LYS A 447 10.82 13.47 -2.08
N LEU A 448 11.75 13.35 -3.03
CA LEU A 448 13.07 12.82 -2.76
C LEU A 448 13.93 13.86 -2.04
N PRO A 449 14.67 13.48 -0.97
CA PRO A 449 15.64 14.38 -0.36
C PRO A 449 16.85 14.54 -1.29
N SER A 450 17.61 15.62 -1.09
CA SER A 450 18.86 15.82 -1.85
C SER A 450 19.94 14.80 -1.48
N SER A 451 19.95 14.36 -0.22
CA SER A 451 20.85 13.33 0.30
C SER A 451 20.20 12.52 1.41
N LEU A 452 20.58 11.24 1.53
CA LEU A 452 20.03 10.31 2.50
C LEU A 452 21.14 9.56 3.24
N LEU A 453 21.17 9.71 4.56
CA LEU A 453 22.00 8.89 5.45
C LEU A 453 21.21 7.63 5.84
N VAL A 454 21.69 6.45 5.47
CA VAL A 454 21.07 5.18 5.86
C VAL A 454 21.87 4.55 7.00
N ILE A 455 21.24 4.36 8.16
CA ILE A 455 21.83 3.72 9.33
C ILE A 455 21.37 2.27 9.39
N GLY A 456 22.31 1.34 9.18
CA GLY A 456 22.07 -0.10 9.22
C GLY A 456 22.38 -0.80 7.89
N GLY A 457 23.41 -1.65 7.87
CA GLY A 457 23.85 -2.41 6.67
C GLY A 457 23.12 -3.73 6.44
N GLY A 458 21.93 -3.92 7.02
CA GLY A 458 21.11 -5.12 6.80
C GLY A 458 20.37 -5.06 5.46
N TYR A 459 19.57 -6.09 5.16
CA TYR A 459 18.85 -6.22 3.89
C TYR A 459 17.95 -5.01 3.57
N ILE A 460 17.23 -4.46 4.57
CA ILE A 460 16.39 -3.25 4.39
C ILE A 460 17.24 -2.05 3.98
N GLY A 461 18.35 -1.83 4.69
CA GLY A 461 19.24 -0.71 4.41
C GLY A 461 19.89 -0.82 3.03
N ALA A 462 20.33 -2.03 2.65
CA ALA A 462 20.93 -2.28 1.34
C ALA A 462 19.93 -2.03 0.19
N GLU A 463 18.73 -2.61 0.27
CA GLU A 463 17.68 -2.45 -0.74
C GLU A 463 17.26 -0.98 -0.91
N LEU A 464 16.99 -0.29 0.20
CA LEU A 464 16.52 1.10 0.14
C LEU A 464 17.64 2.08 -0.25
N ALA A 465 18.88 1.83 0.18
CA ALA A 465 20.03 2.65 -0.24
C ALA A 465 20.18 2.64 -1.76
N GLN A 466 20.17 1.47 -2.39
CA GLN A 466 20.33 1.37 -3.85
C GLN A 466 19.12 1.93 -4.60
N MET A 467 17.90 1.68 -4.10
CA MET A 467 16.67 2.25 -4.68
C MET A 467 16.72 3.79 -4.72
N PHE A 468 17.04 4.43 -3.59
CA PHE A 468 17.13 5.90 -3.52
C PHE A 468 18.28 6.46 -4.35
N ALA A 469 19.45 5.79 -4.36
CA ALA A 469 20.57 6.20 -5.20
C ALA A 469 20.23 6.17 -6.69
N ARG A 470 19.57 5.10 -7.15
CA ARG A 470 19.10 4.98 -8.53
C ARG A 470 18.07 6.04 -8.89
N ALA A 471 17.20 6.39 -7.94
CA ALA A 471 16.25 7.50 -8.05
C ALA A 471 16.89 8.91 -8.01
N GLY A 472 18.22 9.02 -7.86
CA GLY A 472 18.97 10.28 -7.95
C GLY A 472 19.33 10.91 -6.60
N VAL A 473 19.08 10.25 -5.47
CA VAL A 473 19.45 10.75 -4.15
C VAL A 473 20.93 10.46 -3.86
N LYS A 474 21.66 11.41 -3.29
CA LYS A 474 23.02 11.13 -2.79
C LYS A 474 22.95 10.30 -1.51
N VAL A 475 23.34 9.03 -1.57
CA VAL A 475 23.20 8.11 -0.42
C VAL A 475 24.54 7.87 0.28
N THR A 476 24.51 7.89 1.62
CA THR A 476 25.60 7.37 2.45
C THR A 476 25.05 6.29 3.38
N LEU A 477 25.55 5.07 3.26
CA LEU A 477 25.14 3.90 4.05
C LEU A 477 26.18 3.61 5.13
N VAL A 478 25.77 3.67 6.40
CA VAL A 478 26.67 3.41 7.54
C VAL A 478 26.38 2.07 8.21
N CYS A 479 27.41 1.25 8.32
CA CYS A 479 27.35 -0.13 8.79
C CYS A 479 28.24 -0.32 10.04
N ARG A 480 27.69 -0.84 11.13
CA ARG A 480 28.49 -1.12 12.35
C ARG A 480 29.67 -2.05 12.06
N SER A 481 29.45 -3.12 11.29
CA SER A 481 30.48 -4.08 10.91
C SER A 481 30.77 -4.02 9.41
N ARG A 482 29.92 -4.63 8.59
CA ARG A 482 29.99 -4.65 7.12
C ARG A 482 28.58 -4.65 6.52
N LEU A 483 28.49 -4.42 5.21
CA LEU A 483 27.26 -4.62 4.45
C LEU A 483 26.86 -6.10 4.45
N LEU A 484 25.57 -6.38 4.66
CA LEU A 484 24.98 -7.72 4.76
C LEU A 484 25.80 -8.66 5.67
N PRO A 485 25.89 -8.38 6.98
CA PRO A 485 26.79 -9.11 7.89
C PRO A 485 26.43 -10.59 8.08
N GLU A 486 25.22 -11.00 7.71
CA GLU A 486 24.77 -12.41 7.76
C GLU A 486 25.11 -13.20 6.49
N ALA A 487 25.48 -12.52 5.39
CA ALA A 487 25.92 -13.17 4.16
C ALA A 487 27.41 -13.59 4.22
N GLU A 488 27.81 -14.41 3.23
CA GLU A 488 29.23 -14.73 2.98
C GLU A 488 30.06 -13.44 2.87
N PRO A 489 31.24 -13.34 3.52
CA PRO A 489 32.06 -12.13 3.52
C PRO A 489 32.39 -11.59 2.12
N GLU A 490 32.70 -12.47 1.17
CA GLU A 490 33.00 -12.14 -0.22
C GLU A 490 31.79 -11.53 -0.95
N ILE A 491 30.56 -11.93 -0.61
CA ILE A 491 29.34 -11.32 -1.16
C ILE A 491 29.18 -9.89 -0.63
N GLY A 492 29.35 -9.70 0.68
CA GLY A 492 29.25 -8.36 1.28
C GLY A 492 30.33 -7.40 0.75
N ALA A 493 31.54 -7.90 0.50
CA ALA A 493 32.63 -7.11 -0.08
C ALA A 493 32.36 -6.77 -1.56
N ALA A 494 31.97 -7.74 -2.38
CA ALA A 494 31.67 -7.51 -3.79
C ALA A 494 30.50 -6.53 -3.98
N LEU A 495 29.41 -6.71 -3.22
CA LEU A 495 28.25 -5.80 -3.27
C LEU A 495 28.62 -4.39 -2.82
N THR A 496 29.52 -4.24 -1.84
CA THR A 496 30.04 -2.93 -1.42
C THR A 496 30.70 -2.21 -2.60
N GLY A 497 31.58 -2.90 -3.34
CA GLY A 497 32.20 -2.34 -4.54
C GLY A 497 31.18 -1.92 -5.59
N TYR A 498 30.17 -2.75 -5.86
CA TYR A 498 29.11 -2.40 -6.82
C TYR A 498 28.24 -1.21 -6.37
N PHE A 499 28.03 -1.05 -5.07
CA PHE A 499 27.36 0.13 -4.53
C PHE A 499 28.20 1.40 -4.73
N GLU A 500 29.51 1.32 -4.51
CA GLU A 500 30.44 2.42 -4.71
C GLU A 500 30.55 2.81 -6.20
N ASP A 501 30.56 1.83 -7.11
CA ASP A 501 30.50 2.05 -8.57
C ASP A 501 29.22 2.79 -9.00
N GLU A 502 28.12 2.60 -8.26
CA GLU A 502 26.86 3.32 -8.45
C GLU A 502 26.77 4.65 -7.68
N GLY A 503 27.85 5.07 -7.02
CA GLY A 503 27.94 6.36 -6.31
C GLY A 503 27.36 6.36 -4.89
N ILE A 504 27.12 5.19 -4.30
CA ILE A 504 26.70 5.05 -2.90
C ILE A 504 27.95 5.03 -2.02
N THR A 505 28.06 5.97 -1.08
CA THR A 505 29.15 5.94 -0.09
C THR A 505 28.85 4.89 0.97
N VAL A 506 29.71 3.90 1.16
CA VAL A 506 29.58 2.88 2.22
C VAL A 506 30.63 3.11 3.31
N VAL A 507 30.17 3.35 4.55
CA VAL A 507 31.06 3.52 5.72
C VAL A 507 30.83 2.36 6.68
N SER A 508 31.81 1.47 6.77
CA SER A 508 31.75 0.23 7.57
C SER A 508 32.72 0.28 8.76
N GLY A 509 32.56 -0.65 9.70
CA GLY A 509 33.47 -0.79 10.86
C GLY A 509 33.36 0.35 11.88
N ILE A 510 32.17 0.91 12.06
CA ILE A 510 31.96 2.11 12.88
C ILE A 510 31.32 1.85 14.25
N ALA A 511 31.59 2.76 15.19
CA ALA A 511 30.83 2.90 16.42
C ALA A 511 30.03 4.22 16.40
N TYR A 512 28.71 4.16 16.66
CA TYR A 512 27.87 5.35 16.74
C TYR A 512 28.20 6.17 17.99
N ARG A 513 28.32 7.50 17.84
CA ARG A 513 28.57 8.42 18.97
C ARG A 513 27.38 9.30 19.29
N THR A 514 26.96 10.12 18.35
CA THR A 514 25.85 11.06 18.54
C THR A 514 25.23 11.42 17.20
N ILE A 515 23.94 11.73 17.21
CA ILE A 515 23.23 12.25 16.05
C ILE A 515 22.50 13.54 16.46
N ARG A 516 22.55 14.55 15.59
CA ARG A 516 21.93 15.84 15.86
C ARG A 516 21.28 16.43 14.62
N LYS A 517 20.24 17.23 14.83
CA LYS A 517 19.71 18.12 13.81
C LYS A 517 20.70 19.26 13.55
N THR A 518 20.82 19.67 12.30
CA THR A 518 21.60 20.83 11.86
C THR A 518 20.70 21.77 11.07
N GLU A 519 21.17 22.97 10.71
CA GLU A 519 20.38 23.90 9.88
C GLU A 519 20.01 23.30 8.52
N GLY A 520 20.87 22.44 7.96
CA GLY A 520 20.70 21.83 6.63
C GLY A 520 20.28 20.36 6.63
N GLY A 521 19.83 19.80 7.76
CA GLY A 521 19.41 18.39 7.85
C GLY A 521 19.89 17.71 9.13
N VAL A 522 20.61 16.61 9.00
CA VAL A 522 21.09 15.75 10.10
C VAL A 522 22.59 15.49 10.00
N SER A 523 23.26 15.37 11.14
CA SER A 523 24.66 14.97 11.23
C SER A 523 24.84 13.84 12.24
N LEU A 524 25.41 12.73 11.79
CA LEU A 524 25.81 11.60 12.61
C LEU A 524 27.33 11.64 12.82
N THR A 525 27.76 11.61 14.07
CA THR A 525 29.17 11.39 14.43
C THR A 525 29.39 9.92 14.73
N VAL A 526 30.41 9.35 14.11
CA VAL A 526 30.83 7.95 14.28
C VAL A 526 32.32 7.88 14.54
N THR A 527 32.77 6.91 15.33
CA THR A 527 34.19 6.58 15.39
C THR A 527 34.52 5.50 14.38
N ARG A 528 35.56 5.71 13.60
CA ARG A 528 36.15 4.72 12.68
C ARG A 528 37.66 4.77 12.85
N ASP A 529 38.30 3.61 13.03
CA ASP A 529 39.76 3.50 13.16
C ASP A 529 40.37 4.42 14.24
N GLY A 530 39.60 4.70 15.31
CA GLY A 530 40.01 5.58 16.41
C GLY A 530 39.73 7.07 16.21
N GLU A 531 39.26 7.49 15.03
CA GLU A 531 38.96 8.88 14.69
C GLU A 531 37.44 9.13 14.61
N ASP A 532 37.02 10.30 15.07
CA ASP A 532 35.62 10.72 14.97
C ASP A 532 35.36 11.43 13.64
N ILE A 533 34.40 10.89 12.88
CA ILE A 533 33.99 11.39 11.56
C ILE A 533 32.54 11.83 11.63
N ALA A 534 32.25 13.03 11.12
CA ALA A 534 30.90 13.53 10.97
C ALA A 534 30.36 13.23 9.56
N VAL A 535 29.19 12.60 9.49
CA VAL A 535 28.47 12.27 8.25
C VAL A 535 27.18 13.07 8.21
N GLY A 536 27.03 13.95 7.22
CA GLY A 536 25.86 14.82 7.06
C GLY A 536 24.94 14.38 5.92
N ALA A 537 23.64 14.58 6.07
CA ALA A 537 22.63 14.40 5.02
C ALA A 537 21.39 15.29 5.28
N ASP A 538 20.54 15.42 4.27
CA ASP A 538 19.25 16.11 4.36
C ASP A 538 18.26 15.33 5.25
N GLN A 539 18.14 14.02 5.01
CA GLN A 539 17.36 13.12 5.86
C GLN A 539 18.15 11.88 6.28
N VAL A 540 17.66 11.20 7.33
CA VAL A 540 18.21 9.92 7.82
C VAL A 540 17.15 8.83 7.78
N LEU A 541 17.52 7.65 7.29
CA LEU A 541 16.73 6.42 7.34
C LEU A 541 17.33 5.46 8.37
N ILE A 542 16.50 5.03 9.32
CA ILE A 542 16.84 4.02 10.32
C ILE A 542 16.38 2.64 9.84
N SER A 543 17.34 1.72 9.74
CA SER A 543 17.14 0.35 9.26
C SER A 543 17.92 -0.69 10.08
N THR A 544 18.12 -0.43 11.38
CA THR A 544 18.98 -1.21 12.29
C THR A 544 18.35 -2.52 12.82
N GLY A 545 17.23 -2.94 12.26
CA GLY A 545 16.52 -4.16 12.65
C GLY A 545 15.04 -3.93 12.91
N ARG A 546 14.38 -4.94 13.49
CA ARG A 546 12.95 -4.94 13.79
C ARG A 546 12.71 -5.46 15.22
N THR A 547 11.83 -4.79 15.95
CA THR A 547 11.43 -5.15 17.31
C THR A 547 10.09 -5.89 17.28
N PRO A 548 10.00 -7.12 17.81
CA PRO A 548 8.73 -7.84 17.98
C PRO A 548 7.66 -7.01 18.70
N ASN A 549 6.40 -7.09 18.24
CA ASN A 549 5.27 -6.39 18.87
C ASN A 549 4.71 -7.22 20.03
N ILE A 550 5.20 -6.96 21.23
CA ILE A 550 4.90 -7.75 22.43
C ILE A 550 4.24 -6.94 23.56
N GLU A 551 4.23 -5.62 23.44
CA GLU A 551 3.71 -4.70 24.45
C GLU A 551 2.18 -4.74 24.53
N GLY A 552 1.62 -4.55 25.73
CA GLY A 552 0.18 -4.42 25.96
C GLY A 552 -0.64 -5.72 25.88
N LEU A 553 0.01 -6.88 25.67
CA LEU A 553 -0.68 -8.18 25.50
C LEU A 553 -0.81 -9.03 26.79
N GLY A 554 -0.20 -8.62 27.90
CA GLY A 554 -0.30 -9.34 29.18
C GLY A 554 0.57 -10.61 29.30
N PHE A 555 1.66 -10.73 28.52
CA PHE A 555 2.47 -11.95 28.46
C PHE A 555 3.07 -12.40 29.80
N ALA A 556 3.59 -11.46 30.60
CA ALA A 556 4.19 -11.76 31.89
C ALA A 556 3.17 -12.33 32.88
N GLU A 557 1.97 -11.75 32.93
CA GLU A 557 0.84 -12.20 33.77
C GLU A 557 0.38 -13.62 33.41
N HIS A 558 0.67 -14.05 32.19
CA HIS A 558 0.28 -15.33 31.64
C HIS A 558 1.46 -16.30 31.44
N GLY A 559 2.62 -16.04 32.06
CA GLY A 559 3.76 -16.97 32.04
C GLY A 559 4.33 -17.27 30.64
N ILE A 560 4.17 -16.34 29.69
CA ILE A 560 4.76 -16.45 28.35
C ILE A 560 6.16 -15.85 28.37
N ALA A 561 7.18 -16.68 28.14
CA ALA A 561 8.57 -16.26 28.17
C ALA A 561 8.97 -15.45 26.93
N ILE A 562 9.74 -14.40 27.17
CA ILE A 562 10.34 -13.55 26.15
C ILE A 562 11.85 -13.79 26.14
N SER A 563 12.41 -13.98 24.96
CA SER A 563 13.84 -14.18 24.78
C SER A 563 14.64 -12.88 25.05
N PRO A 564 15.95 -12.95 25.31
CA PRO A 564 16.79 -11.77 25.46
C PRO A 564 16.80 -10.83 24.24
N LYS A 565 16.42 -11.34 23.06
CA LYS A 565 16.27 -10.57 21.81
C LYS A 565 14.89 -9.93 21.65
N GLY A 566 13.99 -10.07 22.63
CA GLY A 566 12.66 -9.45 22.66
C GLY A 566 11.56 -10.23 21.94
N GLY A 567 11.84 -11.42 21.37
CA GLY A 567 10.83 -12.26 20.74
C GLY A 567 10.21 -13.30 21.68
N ILE A 568 8.98 -13.72 21.42
CA ILE A 568 8.31 -14.80 22.18
C ILE A 568 9.09 -16.11 22.01
N VAL A 569 9.43 -16.75 23.12
CA VAL A 569 10.09 -18.07 23.11
C VAL A 569 9.10 -19.12 22.62
N VAL A 570 9.47 -19.83 21.56
CA VAL A 570 8.71 -20.97 21.04
C VAL A 570 9.59 -22.19 20.84
N ASP A 571 9.01 -23.37 20.98
CA ASP A 571 9.67 -24.63 20.64
C ASP A 571 9.56 -25.01 19.15
N ASP A 572 10.01 -26.21 18.78
CA ASP A 572 9.95 -26.73 17.42
C ASP A 572 8.53 -26.98 16.90
N ARG A 573 7.50 -26.88 17.73
CA ARG A 573 6.09 -27.03 17.38
C ARG A 573 5.34 -25.70 17.39
N MET A 574 6.07 -24.59 17.53
CA MET A 574 5.54 -23.22 17.65
C MET A 574 4.79 -22.95 18.96
N ARG A 575 4.97 -23.79 19.99
CA ARG A 575 4.32 -23.63 21.30
C ARG A 575 5.08 -22.62 22.14
N THR A 576 4.36 -21.76 22.83
CA THR A 576 4.94 -20.90 23.87
C THR A 576 5.15 -21.68 25.17
N THR A 577 5.70 -21.03 26.20
CA THR A 577 5.80 -21.61 27.54
C THR A 577 4.44 -21.80 28.24
N ARG A 578 3.36 -21.20 27.72
CA ARG A 578 1.98 -21.45 28.19
C ARG A 578 1.27 -22.45 27.30
N ALA A 579 0.81 -23.54 27.91
CA ALA A 579 0.05 -24.57 27.20
C ALA A 579 -1.20 -23.99 26.53
N GLY A 580 -1.46 -24.41 25.29
CA GLY A 580 -2.59 -23.92 24.50
C GLY A 580 -2.36 -22.58 23.80
N ILE A 581 -1.20 -21.93 24.02
CA ILE A 581 -0.81 -20.69 23.34
C ILE A 581 0.42 -20.94 22.48
N TYR A 582 0.35 -20.48 21.25
CA TYR A 582 1.36 -20.61 20.21
C TYR A 582 1.76 -19.22 19.71
N ALA A 583 2.92 -19.11 19.06
CA ALA A 583 3.33 -17.88 18.40
C ALA A 583 4.04 -18.17 17.07
N ALA A 584 3.83 -17.30 16.08
CA ALA A 584 4.41 -17.46 14.75
C ALA A 584 4.67 -16.12 14.05
N GLY A 585 5.67 -16.11 13.15
CA GLY A 585 6.11 -14.92 12.42
C GLY A 585 7.03 -14.01 13.24
N ASP A 586 7.18 -12.76 12.81
CA ASP A 586 8.21 -11.84 13.34
C ASP A 586 8.15 -11.62 14.86
N VAL A 587 7.00 -11.85 15.51
CA VAL A 587 6.84 -11.74 16.97
C VAL A 587 7.74 -12.71 17.75
N THR A 588 8.14 -13.80 17.11
CA THR A 588 9.08 -14.79 17.68
C THR A 588 10.53 -14.32 17.63
N GLY A 589 10.84 -13.29 16.83
CA GLY A 589 12.20 -12.78 16.64
C GLY A 589 13.12 -13.66 15.79
N ARG A 590 12.59 -14.69 15.11
CA ARG A 590 13.31 -15.59 14.21
C ARG A 590 12.70 -15.58 12.80
N ASP A 591 13.50 -15.95 11.80
CA ASP A 591 13.06 -16.25 10.44
C ASP A 591 12.07 -15.22 9.87
N GLN A 592 12.41 -13.93 9.93
CA GLN A 592 11.52 -12.78 9.64
C GLN A 592 11.23 -12.59 8.13
N PHE A 593 10.69 -13.63 7.51
CA PHE A 593 10.27 -13.67 6.11
C PHE A 593 8.79 -14.02 6.03
N VAL A 594 8.05 -13.40 5.11
CA VAL A 594 6.60 -13.60 5.00
C VAL A 594 6.20 -15.07 4.77
N TYR A 595 6.98 -15.81 3.97
CA TYR A 595 6.73 -17.22 3.71
C TYR A 595 7.02 -18.10 4.95
N MET A 596 8.00 -17.73 5.78
CA MET A 596 8.27 -18.42 7.04
C MET A 596 7.25 -18.10 8.12
N ALA A 597 6.76 -16.86 8.16
CA ALA A 597 5.67 -16.44 9.02
C ALA A 597 4.39 -17.23 8.70
N ALA A 598 4.04 -17.37 7.42
CA ALA A 598 2.91 -18.19 6.99
C ALA A 598 3.12 -19.68 7.27
N TYR A 599 4.30 -20.24 6.95
CA TYR A 599 4.64 -21.64 7.23
C TYR A 599 4.54 -21.98 8.72
N GLY A 600 5.16 -21.18 9.60
CA GLY A 600 5.10 -21.36 11.04
C GLY A 600 3.68 -21.25 11.59
N ALA A 601 2.89 -20.30 11.10
CA ALA A 601 1.52 -20.11 11.54
C ALA A 601 0.58 -21.24 11.10
N LYS A 602 0.76 -21.77 9.89
CA LYS A 602 0.08 -22.99 9.41
C LYS A 602 0.40 -24.19 10.32
N LEU A 603 1.67 -24.37 10.69
CA LEU A 603 2.07 -25.43 11.62
C LEU A 603 1.47 -25.22 13.01
N ALA A 604 1.53 -24.01 13.55
CA ALA A 604 0.94 -23.65 14.83
C ALA A 604 -0.57 -23.97 14.86
N ALA A 605 -1.32 -23.60 13.83
CA ALA A 605 -2.75 -23.92 13.71
C ALA A 605 -3.01 -25.42 13.67
N LYS A 606 -2.23 -26.19 12.90
CA LYS A 606 -2.35 -27.65 12.86
C LYS A 606 -2.01 -28.31 14.20
N ASN A 607 -0.96 -27.84 14.88
CA ASN A 607 -0.54 -28.36 16.17
C ASN A 607 -1.56 -28.04 17.28
N ALA A 608 -2.08 -26.81 17.28
CA ALA A 608 -3.14 -26.36 18.18
C ALA A 608 -4.39 -27.24 18.12
N LEU A 609 -4.75 -27.72 16.93
CA LEU A 609 -5.96 -28.52 16.68
C LEU A 609 -5.72 -30.04 16.70
N ASN A 610 -4.51 -30.53 16.40
CA ASN A 610 -4.24 -31.96 16.15
C ASN A 610 -3.10 -32.55 16.98
N GLY A 611 -2.90 -32.08 18.21
CA GLY A 611 -2.05 -32.77 19.18
C GLY A 611 -0.55 -32.65 18.93
N ASP A 612 -0.07 -31.50 18.43
CA ASP A 612 1.36 -31.14 18.47
C ASP A 612 2.36 -32.07 17.76
N SER A 613 1.93 -32.70 16.66
CA SER A 613 2.76 -33.70 15.95
C SER A 613 3.73 -33.12 14.92
N LEU A 614 3.52 -31.88 14.45
CA LEU A 614 4.31 -31.30 13.36
C LEU A 614 5.45 -30.44 13.89
N ARG A 615 6.63 -30.55 13.26
CA ARG A 615 7.82 -29.77 13.60
C ARG A 615 8.10 -28.71 12.53
N TYR A 616 8.54 -27.55 13.00
CA TYR A 616 9.05 -26.45 12.21
C TYR A 616 10.49 -26.74 11.78
N ASP A 617 10.73 -26.66 10.48
CA ASP A 617 12.04 -26.88 9.88
C ASP A 617 12.37 -25.73 8.92
N ASN A 618 13.48 -25.04 9.18
CA ASN A 618 14.02 -23.97 8.34
C ASN A 618 15.37 -24.33 7.70
N SER A 619 15.79 -25.59 7.73
CA SER A 619 17.08 -26.04 7.18
C SER A 619 17.27 -25.69 5.70
N ALA A 620 16.17 -25.70 4.92
CA ALA A 620 16.15 -25.32 3.51
C ALA A 620 15.43 -23.98 3.27
N MET A 621 15.46 -23.05 4.23
CA MET A 621 14.86 -21.71 4.06
C MET A 621 15.70 -20.86 3.09
N PRO A 622 15.18 -20.46 1.92
CA PRO A 622 15.84 -19.46 1.10
C PRO A 622 15.72 -18.07 1.74
N ALA A 623 16.68 -17.19 1.46
CA ALA A 623 16.66 -15.78 1.82
C ALA A 623 17.16 -14.94 0.64
N ILE A 624 16.48 -13.83 0.35
CA ILE A 624 16.78 -12.98 -0.82
C ILE A 624 16.83 -11.51 -0.37
N VAL A 625 17.87 -10.81 -0.80
CA VAL A 625 18.01 -9.35 -0.74
C VAL A 625 17.90 -8.82 -2.16
N PHE A 626 16.91 -7.96 -2.41
CA PHE A 626 16.58 -7.46 -3.74
C PHE A 626 17.42 -6.23 -4.12
N THR A 627 18.72 -6.30 -3.87
CA THR A 627 19.72 -5.43 -4.53
C THR A 627 19.96 -5.89 -5.96
N ASP A 628 20.76 -5.14 -6.70
CA ASP A 628 21.28 -5.54 -8.00
C ASP A 628 22.81 -5.38 -8.04
N PRO A 629 23.60 -6.47 -8.12
CA PRO A 629 23.15 -7.86 -8.21
C PRO A 629 22.35 -8.33 -6.98
N GLN A 630 21.43 -9.29 -7.18
CA GLN A 630 20.61 -9.85 -6.11
C GLN A 630 21.46 -10.79 -5.26
N VAL A 631 21.30 -10.73 -3.94
CA VAL A 631 21.89 -11.71 -3.02
C VAL A 631 20.83 -12.74 -2.65
N ALA A 632 21.08 -14.00 -2.96
CA ALA A 632 20.21 -15.11 -2.59
C ALA A 632 21.01 -16.20 -1.87
N SER A 633 20.44 -16.79 -0.83
CA SER A 633 21.11 -17.80 -0.02
C SER A 633 20.14 -18.86 0.47
N VAL A 634 20.65 -20.07 0.73
CA VAL A 634 19.94 -21.14 1.44
C VAL A 634 20.95 -22.01 2.18
N GLY A 635 20.56 -22.50 3.36
CA GLY A 635 21.40 -23.37 4.18
C GLY A 635 22.52 -22.61 4.89
N LEU A 636 23.66 -23.27 5.09
CA LEU A 636 24.75 -22.76 5.92
C LEU A 636 25.76 -21.94 5.10
N ILE A 637 26.19 -20.80 5.64
CA ILE A 637 27.46 -20.18 5.24
C ILE A 637 28.63 -21.05 5.70
N GLU A 638 29.79 -20.90 5.05
CA GLU A 638 30.99 -21.68 5.34
C GLU A 638 31.35 -21.65 6.84
N ALA A 639 31.38 -20.47 7.44
CA ALA A 639 31.73 -20.30 8.85
C ALA A 639 30.74 -21.03 9.79
N ALA A 640 29.44 -21.01 9.45
CA ALA A 640 28.40 -21.69 10.23
C ALA A 640 28.48 -23.20 10.07
N ALA A 641 28.75 -23.71 8.86
CA ALA A 641 28.97 -25.14 8.62
C ALA A 641 30.18 -25.67 9.40
N ARG A 642 31.29 -24.93 9.41
CA ARG A 642 32.47 -25.28 10.22
C ARG A 642 32.16 -25.24 11.73
N ALA A 643 31.46 -24.20 12.20
CA ALA A 643 31.07 -24.08 13.60
C ALA A 643 30.11 -25.19 14.05
N ALA A 644 29.29 -25.71 13.13
CA ALA A 644 28.41 -26.85 13.37
C ALA A 644 29.14 -28.22 13.34
N GLY A 645 30.46 -28.24 13.11
CA GLY A 645 31.29 -29.44 13.17
C GLY A 645 31.40 -30.22 11.86
N HIS A 646 30.94 -29.66 10.73
CA HIS A 646 31.13 -30.30 9.42
C HIS A 646 32.58 -30.23 8.96
N ALA A 647 33.04 -31.28 8.29
CA ALA A 647 34.23 -31.19 7.46
C ALA A 647 33.81 -30.47 6.17
N VAL A 648 34.17 -29.20 6.01
CA VAL A 648 33.63 -28.36 4.93
C VAL A 648 34.58 -28.30 3.72
N ARG A 649 34.05 -28.56 2.53
CA ARG A 649 34.60 -28.12 1.23
C ARG A 649 33.76 -26.97 0.69
N VAL A 650 34.40 -26.06 -0.03
CA VAL A 650 33.71 -24.95 -0.71
C VAL A 650 34.14 -24.88 -2.17
N SER A 651 33.23 -24.38 -3.00
CA SER A 651 33.49 -24.02 -4.38
C SER A 651 32.91 -22.64 -4.62
N THR A 652 33.70 -21.75 -5.24
CA THR A 652 33.28 -20.39 -5.59
C THR A 652 33.67 -20.11 -7.02
N ILE A 653 32.69 -19.72 -7.83
CA ILE A 653 32.90 -19.28 -9.22
C ILE A 653 32.47 -17.83 -9.39
N GLY A 654 33.17 -17.09 -10.24
CA GLY A 654 32.77 -15.75 -10.67
C GLY A 654 31.68 -15.83 -11.74
N LEU A 655 30.85 -14.78 -11.88
CA LEU A 655 29.89 -14.73 -12.98
C LEU A 655 30.54 -14.54 -14.36
N ASP A 656 31.82 -14.20 -14.43
CA ASP A 656 32.63 -14.26 -15.65
C ASP A 656 32.83 -15.69 -16.18
N GLN A 657 32.51 -16.70 -15.37
CA GLN A 657 32.49 -18.10 -15.78
C GLN A 657 31.08 -18.60 -16.16
N VAL A 658 30.03 -17.79 -15.98
CA VAL A 658 28.64 -18.17 -16.27
C VAL A 658 28.23 -17.64 -17.65
N PRO A 659 27.90 -18.52 -18.62
CA PRO A 659 27.58 -18.11 -19.99
C PRO A 659 26.48 -17.06 -20.10
N ARG A 660 25.44 -17.14 -19.25
CA ARG A 660 24.35 -16.16 -19.23
C ARG A 660 24.84 -14.75 -18.90
N ALA A 661 25.73 -14.62 -17.91
CA ALA A 661 26.29 -13.35 -17.47
C ALA A 661 27.24 -12.75 -18.51
N LEU A 662 28.04 -13.60 -19.16
CA LEU A 662 28.86 -13.21 -20.31
C LEU A 662 28.01 -12.66 -21.47
N ALA A 663 26.92 -13.36 -21.82
CA ALA A 663 25.99 -12.91 -22.85
C ALA A 663 25.29 -11.59 -22.47
N ALA A 664 25.00 -11.39 -21.18
CA ALA A 664 24.42 -10.16 -20.65
C ALA A 664 25.43 -9.00 -20.57
N ARG A 665 26.73 -9.27 -20.76
CA ARG A 665 27.84 -8.34 -20.49
C ARG A 665 27.75 -7.73 -19.09
N ASP A 666 27.35 -8.55 -18.14
CA ASP A 666 27.23 -8.21 -16.73
C ASP A 666 27.72 -9.37 -15.90
N THR A 667 29.02 -9.35 -15.60
CA THR A 667 29.71 -10.39 -14.84
C THR A 667 29.88 -10.01 -13.38
N ARG A 668 29.06 -9.07 -12.87
CA ARG A 668 29.06 -8.68 -11.46
C ARG A 668 28.52 -9.84 -10.62
N GLY A 669 29.31 -10.33 -9.69
CA GLY A 669 28.90 -11.29 -8.68
C GLY A 669 29.60 -12.65 -8.74
N LEU A 670 29.08 -13.59 -7.95
CA LEU A 670 29.67 -14.89 -7.71
C LEU A 670 28.61 -15.92 -7.29
N ILE A 671 28.93 -17.20 -7.42
CA ILE A 671 28.15 -18.30 -6.85
C ILE A 671 29.09 -19.13 -5.97
N LYS A 672 28.69 -19.35 -4.72
CA LYS A 672 29.40 -20.18 -3.75
C LYS A 672 28.54 -21.33 -3.27
N LEU A 673 29.10 -22.54 -3.28
CA LEU A 673 28.51 -23.74 -2.71
C LEU A 673 29.34 -24.21 -1.50
N VAL A 674 28.64 -24.65 -0.47
CA VAL A 674 29.20 -25.20 0.76
C VAL A 674 28.73 -26.65 0.88
N ALA A 675 29.67 -27.59 0.99
CA ALA A 675 29.36 -29.02 1.02
C ALA A 675 30.10 -29.75 2.14
N ASP A 676 29.52 -30.85 2.60
CA ASP A 676 30.18 -31.79 3.50
C ASP A 676 31.22 -32.61 2.73
N ALA A 677 32.45 -32.65 3.23
CA ALA A 677 33.59 -33.29 2.58
C ALA A 677 33.49 -34.81 2.56
N GLY A 678 32.83 -35.41 3.56
CA GLY A 678 32.70 -36.85 3.68
C GLY A 678 31.55 -37.38 2.84
N SER A 679 30.37 -36.77 2.98
CA SER A 679 29.16 -37.25 2.30
C SER A 679 28.87 -36.56 0.97
N GLY A 680 29.60 -35.52 0.60
CA GLY A 680 29.34 -34.70 -0.60
C GLY A 680 28.05 -33.89 -0.56
N ARG A 681 27.31 -33.90 0.57
CA ARG A 681 25.97 -33.29 0.67
C ARG A 681 26.08 -31.78 0.58
N LEU A 682 25.19 -31.16 -0.19
CA LEU A 682 25.09 -29.71 -0.23
C LEU A 682 24.56 -29.20 1.12
N LEU A 683 25.34 -28.36 1.79
CA LEU A 683 25.01 -27.76 3.09
C LEU A 683 24.51 -26.32 2.94
N GLY A 684 24.94 -25.61 1.89
CA GLY A 684 24.51 -24.26 1.60
C GLY A 684 24.87 -23.80 0.20
N ALA A 685 24.11 -22.84 -0.31
CA ALA A 685 24.36 -22.18 -1.58
C ALA A 685 24.13 -20.68 -1.43
N HIS A 686 25.01 -19.88 -2.02
CA HIS A 686 25.02 -18.42 -1.91
C HIS A 686 25.30 -17.83 -3.30
N ILE A 687 24.40 -16.97 -3.76
CA ILE A 687 24.39 -16.40 -5.10
C ILE A 687 24.40 -14.88 -4.95
N LEU A 688 25.34 -14.22 -5.60
CA LEU A 688 25.31 -12.78 -5.90
C LEU A 688 25.25 -12.67 -7.42
N ALA A 689 24.09 -12.36 -7.99
CA ALA A 689 23.89 -12.36 -9.44
C ALA A 689 22.70 -11.50 -9.88
N PRO A 690 22.78 -10.82 -11.04
CA PRO A 690 21.57 -10.36 -11.74
C PRO A 690 20.66 -11.57 -11.99
N GLU A 691 19.37 -11.45 -11.69
CA GLU A 691 18.39 -12.54 -11.83
C GLU A 691 18.74 -13.80 -10.97
N GLY A 692 19.57 -13.62 -9.92
CA GLY A 692 19.98 -14.71 -9.02
C GLY A 692 18.90 -15.20 -8.05
N ALA A 693 17.88 -14.37 -7.78
CA ALA A 693 16.81 -14.64 -6.82
C ALA A 693 16.04 -15.94 -7.13
N ASP A 694 15.75 -16.21 -8.39
CA ASP A 694 14.98 -17.41 -8.77
C ASP A 694 15.86 -18.67 -8.78
N SER A 695 17.15 -18.51 -9.08
CA SER A 695 18.11 -19.62 -9.20
C SER A 695 18.32 -20.35 -7.87
N ILE A 696 18.21 -19.64 -6.73
CA ILE A 696 18.40 -20.22 -5.39
C ILE A 696 17.41 -21.34 -5.08
N GLN A 697 16.22 -21.32 -5.70
CA GLN A 697 15.17 -22.29 -5.42
C GLN A 697 15.59 -23.72 -5.82
N THR A 698 16.47 -23.87 -6.81
CA THR A 698 17.04 -25.18 -7.17
C THR A 698 17.91 -25.72 -6.04
N ALA A 699 18.78 -24.88 -5.46
CA ALA A 699 19.60 -25.25 -4.31
C ALA A 699 18.74 -25.53 -3.07
N THR A 700 17.64 -24.78 -2.87
CA THR A 700 16.66 -25.06 -1.81
C THR A 700 16.08 -26.46 -1.91
N LEU A 701 15.69 -26.90 -3.11
CA LEU A 701 15.20 -28.25 -3.33
C LEU A 701 16.29 -29.29 -3.12
N ALA A 702 17.52 -29.03 -3.59
CA ALA A 702 18.66 -29.93 -3.42
C ALA A 702 18.96 -30.18 -1.93
N ILE A 703 19.06 -29.11 -1.11
CA ILE A 703 19.28 -29.23 0.33
C ILE A 703 18.12 -29.96 1.01
N ARG A 704 16.87 -29.62 0.67
CA ARG A 704 15.69 -30.27 1.24
C ARG A 704 15.65 -31.78 0.96
N GLN A 705 16.10 -32.20 -0.21
CA GLN A 705 16.17 -33.62 -0.60
C GLN A 705 17.48 -34.29 -0.16
N GLY A 706 18.43 -33.52 0.39
CA GLY A 706 19.71 -34.03 0.85
C GLY A 706 20.68 -34.41 -0.26
N LEU A 707 20.54 -33.82 -1.45
CA LEU A 707 21.38 -34.10 -2.61
C LEU A 707 22.84 -33.69 -2.39
N SER A 708 23.72 -34.39 -3.09
CA SER A 708 25.14 -34.09 -3.17
C SER A 708 25.47 -33.02 -4.21
N VAL A 709 26.71 -32.51 -4.17
CA VAL A 709 27.24 -31.67 -5.25
C VAL A 709 27.40 -32.43 -6.56
N ASP A 710 27.66 -33.74 -6.50
CA ASP A 710 27.75 -34.60 -7.68
C ASP A 710 26.37 -34.75 -8.35
N ASP A 711 25.30 -34.92 -7.57
CA ASP A 711 23.93 -34.94 -8.10
C ASP A 711 23.59 -33.64 -8.85
N LEU A 712 24.07 -32.49 -8.36
CA LEU A 712 23.92 -31.20 -9.03
C LEU A 712 24.76 -31.11 -10.31
N ALA A 713 26.00 -31.61 -10.29
CA ALA A 713 26.90 -31.62 -11.43
C ALA A 713 26.37 -32.51 -12.58
N ASP A 714 25.83 -33.68 -12.23
CA ASP A 714 25.30 -34.68 -13.17
C ASP A 714 23.94 -34.28 -13.75
N THR A 715 23.22 -33.38 -13.07
CA THR A 715 21.93 -32.87 -13.56
C THR A 715 22.12 -32.03 -14.83
N ILE A 716 21.19 -32.15 -15.78
CA ILE A 716 21.15 -31.32 -16.98
C ILE A 716 20.54 -29.97 -16.61
N PHE A 717 21.31 -28.90 -16.79
CA PHE A 717 20.84 -27.53 -16.67
C PHE A 717 20.73 -26.88 -18.07
N PRO A 718 19.69 -26.07 -18.33
CA PRO A 718 19.60 -25.32 -19.57
C PRO A 718 20.78 -24.35 -19.73
N TYR A 719 21.49 -24.45 -20.85
CA TYR A 719 22.59 -23.56 -21.21
C TYR A 719 22.12 -22.09 -21.28
N LEU A 720 23.01 -21.15 -20.95
CA LEU A 720 22.71 -19.71 -20.95
C LEU A 720 21.59 -19.31 -19.98
N THR A 721 21.56 -19.94 -18.80
CA THR A 721 20.70 -19.51 -17.69
C THR A 721 21.54 -19.19 -16.47
N THR A 722 21.09 -18.28 -15.60
CA THR A 722 21.80 -17.98 -14.34
C THR A 722 21.89 -19.22 -13.46
N VAL A 723 20.86 -20.07 -13.48
CA VAL A 723 20.78 -21.29 -12.70
C VAL A 723 21.81 -22.36 -13.13
N GLU A 724 22.28 -22.34 -14.39
CA GLU A 724 23.41 -23.15 -14.84
C GLU A 724 24.67 -22.90 -13.99
N GLY A 725 24.83 -21.70 -13.45
CA GLY A 725 25.94 -21.38 -12.55
C GLY A 725 26.02 -22.28 -11.31
N LEU A 726 24.90 -22.86 -10.85
CA LEU A 726 24.91 -23.86 -9.77
C LEU A 726 25.62 -25.15 -10.20
N LYS A 727 25.40 -25.61 -11.43
CA LYS A 727 26.10 -26.77 -12.00
C LYS A 727 27.59 -26.50 -12.15
N LEU A 728 27.95 -25.33 -12.69
CA LEU A 728 29.35 -24.95 -12.86
C LEU A 728 30.08 -24.86 -11.52
N ALA A 729 29.42 -24.30 -10.50
CA ALA A 729 29.94 -24.25 -9.15
C ALA A 729 30.09 -25.66 -8.54
N ALA A 730 29.17 -26.59 -8.85
CA ALA A 730 29.28 -27.98 -8.41
C ALA A 730 30.48 -28.71 -9.08
N LEU A 731 30.68 -28.52 -10.39
CA LEU A 731 31.83 -29.10 -11.11
C LEU A 731 33.17 -28.53 -10.62
N ALA A 732 33.18 -27.27 -10.16
CA ALA A 732 34.36 -26.58 -9.66
C ALA A 732 34.91 -27.14 -8.34
N PHE A 733 34.24 -28.10 -7.69
CA PHE A 733 34.81 -28.82 -6.55
C PHE A 733 36.00 -29.70 -6.94
N ASP A 734 35.99 -30.28 -8.15
CA ASP A 734 36.98 -31.26 -8.59
C ASP A 734 37.64 -30.92 -9.93
N ARG A 735 37.13 -29.91 -10.66
CA ARG A 735 37.62 -29.52 -11.99
C ARG A 735 37.85 -28.02 -12.08
N ASP A 736 38.77 -27.63 -12.95
CA ASP A 736 38.97 -26.24 -13.34
C ASP A 736 37.93 -25.85 -14.39
N VAL A 737 37.00 -24.95 -14.05
CA VAL A 737 35.90 -24.52 -14.94
C VAL A 737 36.43 -23.96 -16.25
N ALA A 738 37.60 -23.29 -16.25
CA ALA A 738 38.19 -22.74 -17.46
C ALA A 738 38.63 -23.82 -18.47
N LYS A 739 38.72 -25.08 -18.04
CA LYS A 739 39.09 -26.24 -18.88
C LYS A 739 37.89 -27.08 -19.31
N LEU A 740 36.68 -26.71 -18.93
CA LEU A 740 35.46 -27.40 -19.34
C LEU A 740 35.01 -26.92 -20.72
N SER A 741 34.60 -27.86 -21.58
CA SER A 741 33.91 -27.53 -22.83
C SER A 741 32.48 -27.04 -22.54
N CYS A 742 31.85 -26.42 -23.54
CA CYS A 742 30.45 -26.00 -23.45
C CYS A 742 29.56 -27.15 -22.95
N CYS A 743 28.76 -26.89 -21.90
CA CYS A 743 27.84 -27.83 -21.26
C CYS A 743 28.48 -29.13 -20.71
N ALA A 744 29.80 -29.16 -20.45
CA ALA A 744 30.42 -30.35 -19.86
C ALA A 744 29.78 -30.70 -18.50
N GLY A 745 29.49 -31.99 -18.31
CA GLY A 745 29.15 -32.63 -17.03
C GLY A 745 30.26 -33.58 -16.65
#